data_AF-A0A9W5YSC7-F1
#
_entry.id   AF-A0A9W5YSC7-F1
#
_cell.length_a   1.000
_cell.length_b   1.000
_cell.length_c   1.000
_cell.angle_alpha   90.00
_cell.angle_beta   90.00
_cell.angle_gamma   90.00
#
_symmetry.space_group_name_H-M   'P 1'
#
loop_
_entity.id
_entity.type
_entity.pdbx_description
1 polymer ?
#
loop_
_entity_poly.entity_id
_entity_poly.type
_entity_poly.pdbx_seq_one_letter_code
_entity_poly.pdbx_strand_id
1 'polypeptide(L)'
;MSPRKPTRAPTKPQPQPVTTGRITRSRKPTTHSLRSPTLTRLAKPAENETVQEQQEQEIEGHPPAWAESRPELCDALPWFRSVQGGVYHNGNICWGFLIDADCGIRSYLDDEVVITRVGGGCTKDAAGNLILIKDQDGDSAAMSSILNSMKMKVPVGMIIGNRNTLLNRPLPHRYNVMAYFRITHVWYERIGRRTGAKVRFEKLDLSSRSWWGNKILERKNKGYDNAMQAEQTRCRACNQHSVRIYDQGWMCLQPSCKMFWMIGGGDASPPPATLTFHEKFLGSRLPPDPTIKPHYSLVPDLLSTLKDADSDALSKRITWKGIICPLCKRCISRRYWWGWRCADDDDSITDRDKECPFEHVLPIRPISLRWVIDDMETSPIKRALSWDAKFMVPEIDDVSLNPYRRLTYKIPGVGSIMHLVANREINTRCHGPDELFGQLQCEELGLRRYPLQQSVVAGTLTAHFAVNYGMPYKYVVSVASKGFNEACPPILRAMGRLTWASQQAVLAAGDTFPPPNELLLLGYLEDMKIGYHDDGESSLGPTIATLSLGAKSTMLIRMKYKYYHGYSKAKKLLSEDPVLLGCENYAKRRELKEKVLGGRIDREEYDELRREGIMRKGNNGGGGEATPCIKMEVSHGDLVVMHGEGLQRFFEHSVIPDKKLRFALTARYIKPECVEDVGEVEKGKLDLGKEWVYDGK
;
A
#
# COMPACT_ATOMS: atom_id res chain seq x y z
N MET A 1 8.42 -47.14 -47.67
CA MET A 1 8.03 -45.90 -48.40
C MET A 1 7.92 -44.77 -47.39
N SER A 2 8.62 -43.65 -47.61
CA SER A 2 8.61 -42.46 -46.74
C SER A 2 7.24 -41.76 -46.70
N PRO A 3 7.01 -40.80 -45.78
CA PRO A 3 7.51 -39.44 -46.05
C PRO A 3 8.39 -38.84 -44.93
N ARG A 4 9.35 -38.02 -45.39
CA ARG A 4 10.38 -37.30 -44.63
C ARG A 4 9.80 -36.07 -43.91
N LYS A 5 10.39 -35.75 -42.75
CA LYS A 5 10.24 -34.48 -42.02
C LYS A 5 10.70 -33.28 -42.87
N PRO A 6 10.03 -32.12 -42.80
CA PRO A 6 10.55 -30.88 -43.36
C PRO A 6 11.64 -30.27 -42.46
N THR A 7 12.76 -29.92 -43.09
CA THR A 7 13.92 -29.24 -42.52
C THR A 7 13.58 -27.82 -42.10
N ARG A 8 13.92 -27.45 -40.86
CA ARG A 8 13.68 -26.12 -40.29
C ARG A 8 14.71 -25.13 -40.86
N ALA A 9 14.22 -24.05 -41.47
CA ALA A 9 15.03 -22.95 -41.99
C ALA A 9 15.87 -22.26 -40.87
N PRO A 10 17.03 -21.67 -41.20
CA PRO A 10 17.88 -21.01 -40.21
C PRO A 10 17.16 -19.80 -39.59
N THR A 11 17.11 -19.79 -38.26
CA THR A 11 16.60 -18.69 -37.44
C THR A 11 17.35 -17.41 -37.74
N LYS A 12 16.64 -16.38 -38.23
CA LYS A 12 17.13 -15.01 -38.33
C LYS A 12 17.68 -14.53 -36.98
N PRO A 13 18.79 -13.76 -36.93
CA PRO A 13 19.34 -13.26 -35.68
C PRO A 13 18.29 -12.41 -34.93
N GLN A 14 18.14 -12.68 -33.63
CA GLN A 14 17.27 -11.91 -32.75
C GLN A 14 17.84 -10.49 -32.59
N PRO A 15 17.06 -9.42 -32.87
CA PRO A 15 17.49 -8.07 -32.54
C PRO A 15 17.47 -7.88 -31.01
N GLN A 16 18.56 -7.36 -30.47
CA GLN A 16 18.72 -7.07 -29.04
C GLN A 16 17.71 -6.00 -28.56
N PRO A 17 17.25 -6.06 -27.30
CA PRO A 17 16.48 -4.98 -26.68
C PRO A 17 17.32 -3.69 -26.62
N VAL A 18 16.73 -2.56 -26.99
CA VAL A 18 17.38 -1.25 -26.95
C VAL A 18 17.44 -0.78 -25.49
N THR A 19 18.59 -0.99 -24.85
CA THR A 19 18.82 -0.68 -23.42
C THR A 19 19.45 0.70 -23.20
N THR A 20 19.98 1.37 -24.22
CA THR A 20 20.62 2.68 -24.08
C THR A 20 20.31 3.61 -25.25
N GLY A 21 19.82 4.81 -24.95
CA GLY A 21 19.67 5.92 -25.90
C GLY A 21 20.24 7.17 -25.26
N ARG A 22 21.55 7.40 -25.40
CA ARG A 22 22.26 8.53 -24.78
C ARG A 22 22.05 9.78 -25.63
N ILE A 23 21.54 10.86 -25.03
CA ILE A 23 21.41 12.17 -25.68
C ILE A 23 22.77 12.88 -25.60
N THR A 24 23.32 13.35 -26.72
CA THR A 24 24.52 14.21 -26.74
C THR A 24 24.12 15.67 -26.92
N ARG A 25 24.75 16.58 -26.15
CA ARG A 25 24.63 18.04 -26.35
C ARG A 25 25.59 18.47 -27.47
N SER A 26 25.11 19.31 -28.38
CA SER A 26 25.92 19.86 -29.49
C SER A 26 27.04 20.77 -28.96
N ARG A 27 28.30 20.49 -29.36
CA ARG A 27 29.46 21.37 -29.16
C ARG A 27 29.75 22.09 -30.48
N LYS A 28 29.93 23.42 -30.45
CA LYS A 28 30.33 24.22 -31.62
C LYS A 28 31.78 23.90 -32.04
N PRO A 29 32.12 23.88 -33.34
CA PRO A 29 33.46 23.60 -33.80
C PRO A 29 34.31 24.88 -33.88
N THR A 30 35.50 24.87 -33.28
CA THR A 30 36.56 25.87 -33.49
C THR A 30 37.65 25.30 -34.40
N THR A 31 38.02 26.09 -35.40
CA THR A 31 38.99 25.82 -36.47
C THR A 31 40.43 25.79 -35.96
N HIS A 32 41.21 24.76 -36.35
CA HIS A 32 42.65 24.66 -36.12
C HIS A 32 43.47 25.35 -37.22
N SER A 33 44.58 25.97 -36.83
CA SER A 33 45.68 26.40 -37.70
C SER A 33 46.99 25.75 -37.24
N LEU A 34 47.73 25.18 -38.20
CA LEU A 34 48.99 24.45 -38.06
C LEU A 34 50.22 25.38 -38.04
N ARG A 35 51.24 25.04 -37.23
CA ARG A 35 52.67 25.06 -37.61
C ARG A 35 53.52 24.34 -36.55
N SER A 36 54.51 23.60 -37.05
CA SER A 36 55.41 22.63 -36.40
C SER A 36 56.85 23.20 -36.30
N PRO A 37 57.92 22.42 -36.04
CA PRO A 37 58.34 21.83 -34.75
C PRO A 37 59.84 22.09 -34.40
N THR A 38 60.25 22.02 -33.11
CA THR A 38 61.64 21.67 -32.78
C THR A 38 61.79 21.00 -31.41
N LEU A 39 62.54 19.89 -31.42
CA LEU A 39 62.92 19.00 -30.31
C LEU A 39 64.04 19.58 -29.43
N THR A 40 63.96 19.40 -28.10
CA THR A 40 65.02 18.70 -27.31
C THR A 40 64.62 18.35 -25.86
N ARG A 41 64.64 17.03 -25.60
CA ARG A 41 64.99 16.21 -24.42
C ARG A 41 64.98 16.74 -22.95
N LEU A 42 64.29 15.91 -22.14
CA LEU A 42 64.64 15.33 -20.82
C LEU A 42 64.38 16.12 -19.52
N ALA A 43 63.24 15.82 -18.88
CA ALA A 43 63.13 15.34 -17.49
C ALA A 43 61.67 14.88 -17.20
N LYS A 44 61.47 13.75 -16.52
CA LYS A 44 60.14 13.30 -16.04
C LYS A 44 59.67 14.19 -14.88
N PRO A 45 58.38 14.56 -14.83
CA PRO A 45 57.59 14.19 -13.64
C PRO A 45 56.10 13.86 -13.91
N ALA A 46 55.57 13.02 -13.02
CA ALA A 46 54.17 12.84 -12.60
C ALA A 46 53.07 12.62 -13.67
N GLU A 47 52.51 11.41 -13.69
CA GLU A 47 51.25 11.07 -14.37
C GLU A 47 50.07 11.76 -13.66
N ASN A 48 49.65 12.92 -14.17
CA ASN A 48 48.37 13.53 -13.87
C ASN A 48 47.33 13.03 -14.89
N GLU A 49 46.60 11.97 -14.56
CA GLU A 49 45.30 11.72 -15.19
C GLU A 49 44.33 12.81 -14.73
N THR A 50 44.04 13.75 -15.61
CA THR A 50 43.06 14.81 -15.35
C THR A 50 41.66 14.21 -15.43
N VAL A 51 41.19 13.66 -14.31
CA VAL A 51 39.76 13.46 -14.04
C VAL A 51 39.12 14.84 -14.13
N GLN A 52 38.34 15.09 -15.19
CA GLN A 52 37.43 16.24 -15.20
C GLN A 52 36.37 15.99 -14.13
N GLU A 53 36.60 16.51 -12.93
CA GLU A 53 35.58 16.68 -11.90
C GLU A 53 34.39 17.40 -12.53
N GLN A 54 33.28 16.68 -12.70
CA GLN A 54 32.00 17.29 -12.97
C GLN A 54 31.61 18.02 -11.69
N GLN A 55 31.82 19.33 -11.65
CA GLN A 55 31.29 20.18 -10.57
C GLN A 55 29.79 19.90 -10.42
N GLU A 56 29.42 19.31 -9.28
CA GLU A 56 28.04 19.04 -8.92
C GLU A 56 27.28 20.37 -8.88
N GLN A 57 26.32 20.54 -9.78
CA GLN A 57 25.52 21.75 -9.84
C GLN A 57 24.49 21.74 -8.70
N GLU A 58 24.61 22.67 -7.77
CA GLU A 58 23.64 22.85 -6.68
C GLU A 58 22.29 23.36 -7.20
N ILE A 59 21.21 22.87 -6.57
CA ILE A 59 19.83 23.33 -6.81
C ILE A 59 19.57 24.71 -6.21
N GLU A 60 18.66 25.48 -6.82
CA GLU A 60 18.36 26.87 -6.44
C GLU A 60 17.67 27.01 -5.07
N GLY A 61 16.78 26.09 -4.69
CA GLY A 61 16.02 26.20 -3.44
C GLY A 61 15.54 24.86 -2.88
N HIS A 62 14.56 24.94 -1.98
CA HIS A 62 13.97 23.79 -1.29
C HIS A 62 12.59 23.43 -1.85
N PRO A 63 12.22 22.14 -1.83
CA PRO A 63 10.89 21.74 -2.26
C PRO A 63 9.81 22.29 -1.31
N PRO A 64 8.63 22.67 -1.83
CA PRO A 64 7.51 23.14 -1.02
C PRO A 64 6.94 22.06 -0.09
N ALA A 65 7.15 20.78 -0.42
CA ALA A 65 6.91 19.63 0.45
C ALA A 65 7.75 18.43 0.01
N TRP A 66 8.02 17.51 0.93
CA TRP A 66 8.85 16.32 0.67
C TRP A 66 8.43 15.13 1.53
N ALA A 67 8.94 13.94 1.25
CA ALA A 67 8.70 12.73 2.03
C ALA A 67 9.83 11.71 1.87
N GLU A 68 9.98 10.81 2.85
CA GLU A 68 10.91 9.68 2.77
C GLU A 68 10.27 8.45 2.13
N SER A 69 8.95 8.35 2.20
CA SER A 69 8.20 7.21 1.67
C SER A 69 7.03 7.64 0.78
N ARG A 70 6.61 6.75 -0.12
CA ARG A 70 5.42 6.98 -0.96
C ARG A 70 4.12 7.02 -0.15
N PRO A 71 3.94 6.18 0.90
CA PRO A 71 2.74 6.24 1.74
C PRO A 71 2.54 7.62 2.39
N GLU A 72 3.59 8.27 2.89
CA GLU A 72 3.50 9.63 3.45
C GLU A 72 2.98 10.64 2.42
N LEU A 73 3.48 10.60 1.17
CA LEU A 73 2.96 11.43 0.09
C LEU A 73 1.48 11.15 -0.18
N CYS A 74 1.10 9.87 -0.23
CA CYS A 74 -0.27 9.44 -0.53
C CYS A 74 -1.26 9.80 0.57
N ASP A 75 -0.78 9.87 1.81
CA ASP A 75 -1.57 10.27 2.96
C ASP A 75 -1.77 11.80 2.98
N ALA A 76 -0.73 12.59 2.68
CA ALA A 76 -0.75 14.05 2.79
C ALA A 76 -1.22 14.79 1.53
N LEU A 77 -1.00 14.25 0.31
CA LEU A 77 -1.30 14.95 -0.95
C LEU A 77 -2.61 14.45 -1.58
N PRO A 78 -3.67 15.28 -1.71
CA PRO A 78 -4.94 14.85 -2.30
C PRO A 78 -4.83 14.55 -3.79
N TRP A 79 -3.91 15.22 -4.50
CA TRP A 79 -3.66 15.08 -5.92
C TRP A 79 -2.65 13.97 -6.26
N PHE A 80 -2.17 13.19 -5.28
CA PHE A 80 -1.28 12.05 -5.54
C PHE A 80 -1.51 10.90 -4.54
N ARG A 81 -2.16 9.80 -4.96
CA ARG A 81 -2.38 8.60 -4.12
C ARG A 81 -1.95 7.30 -4.80
N SER A 82 -0.89 7.36 -5.61
CA SER A 82 -0.34 6.20 -6.31
C SER A 82 0.81 5.55 -5.53
N VAL A 83 0.47 4.58 -4.68
CA VAL A 83 1.45 3.89 -3.81
C VAL A 83 2.49 3.06 -4.57
N GLN A 84 2.15 2.54 -5.75
CA GLN A 84 3.04 1.68 -6.57
C GLN A 84 3.36 2.26 -7.96
N GLY A 85 2.40 2.94 -8.58
CA GLY A 85 2.54 3.49 -9.93
C GLY A 85 3.22 4.86 -9.97
N GLY A 86 3.66 5.28 -11.16
CA GLY A 86 4.14 6.65 -11.42
C GLY A 86 3.03 7.65 -11.76
N VAL A 87 1.81 7.18 -12.04
CA VAL A 87 0.68 8.03 -12.44
C VAL A 87 -0.46 7.83 -11.45
N TYR A 88 -0.94 8.92 -10.84
CA TYR A 88 -2.17 8.90 -10.07
C TYR A 88 -3.33 9.42 -10.92
N HIS A 89 -4.31 8.54 -11.12
CA HIS A 89 -5.53 8.87 -11.84
C HIS A 89 -6.75 8.38 -11.07
N ASN A 90 -7.82 9.16 -11.09
CA ASN A 90 -9.10 8.83 -10.47
C ASN A 90 -10.23 9.53 -11.22
N GLY A 91 -11.36 8.86 -11.42
CA GLY A 91 -12.49 9.42 -12.16
C GLY A 91 -12.15 9.77 -13.61
N ASN A 92 -11.27 9.01 -14.26
CA ASN A 92 -10.81 9.24 -15.64
C ASN A 92 -10.03 10.57 -15.84
N ILE A 93 -9.42 11.07 -14.76
CA ILE A 93 -8.57 12.27 -14.75
C ILE A 93 -7.20 11.90 -14.17
N CYS A 94 -6.13 12.35 -14.81
CA CYS A 94 -4.78 12.33 -14.28
C CYS A 94 -4.58 13.53 -13.34
N TRP A 95 -4.28 13.26 -12.07
CA TRP A 95 -4.13 14.26 -11.02
C TRP A 95 -2.67 14.50 -10.65
N GLY A 96 -1.83 13.46 -10.73
CA GLY A 96 -0.43 13.57 -10.32
C GLY A 96 0.51 12.58 -10.98
N PHE A 97 1.78 12.96 -11.01
CA PHE A 97 2.87 12.19 -11.61
C PHE A 97 4.07 12.12 -10.68
N LEU A 98 4.73 10.97 -10.64
CA LEU A 98 5.99 10.76 -9.93
C LEU A 98 7.04 10.24 -10.90
N ILE A 99 8.14 10.99 -11.00
CA ILE A 99 9.34 10.65 -11.76
C ILE A 99 10.49 10.33 -10.79
N ASP A 100 11.15 9.20 -10.98
CA ASP A 100 12.15 8.71 -10.03
C ASP A 100 13.26 7.96 -10.80
N ALA A 101 13.59 6.73 -10.42
CA ALA A 101 14.69 5.96 -11.01
C ALA A 101 14.53 5.66 -12.51
N ASP A 102 13.30 5.48 -12.99
CA ASP A 102 13.02 5.21 -14.41
C ASP A 102 12.02 6.22 -14.96
N CYS A 103 12.44 6.94 -16.00
CA CYS A 103 11.59 7.81 -16.82
C CYS A 103 11.38 7.25 -18.24
N GLY A 104 11.98 6.11 -18.56
CA GLY A 104 12.05 5.56 -19.92
C GLY A 104 13.14 6.18 -20.79
N ILE A 105 13.49 5.48 -21.87
CA ILE A 105 14.40 5.95 -22.92
C ILE A 105 13.92 7.25 -23.54
N ARG A 106 14.83 8.14 -23.97
CA ARG A 106 14.47 9.43 -24.61
C ARG A 106 13.50 10.24 -23.74
N SER A 107 13.94 10.51 -22.52
CA SER A 107 13.24 11.36 -21.56
C SER A 107 14.06 12.61 -21.32
N TYR A 108 13.41 13.68 -20.91
CA TYR A 108 14.02 14.98 -20.75
C TYR A 108 13.45 15.67 -19.52
N LEU A 109 14.30 16.39 -18.82
CA LEU A 109 13.93 17.16 -17.66
C LEU A 109 14.78 18.43 -17.64
N ASP A 110 14.13 19.57 -17.54
CA ASP A 110 14.78 20.83 -17.21
C ASP A 110 13.97 21.57 -16.14
N ASP A 111 14.23 22.87 -16.01
CA ASP A 111 13.64 23.71 -14.98
C ASP A 111 12.13 23.95 -15.22
N GLU A 112 11.59 23.72 -16.42
CA GLU A 112 10.20 24.05 -16.80
C GLU A 112 9.46 22.93 -17.56
N VAL A 113 10.18 22.01 -18.19
CA VAL A 113 9.66 20.98 -19.09
C VAL A 113 10.07 19.60 -18.59
N VAL A 114 9.10 18.70 -18.57
CA VAL A 114 9.31 17.29 -18.29
C VAL A 114 8.77 16.46 -19.44
N ILE A 115 9.61 15.60 -20.00
CA ILE A 115 9.22 14.59 -20.97
C ILE A 115 9.53 13.23 -20.37
N THR A 116 8.50 12.42 -20.18
CA THR A 116 8.62 11.09 -19.59
C THR A 116 7.69 10.12 -20.30
N ARG A 117 7.93 8.83 -20.10
CA ARG A 117 7.01 7.79 -20.54
C ARG A 117 5.78 7.70 -19.62
N VAL A 118 4.75 7.00 -20.09
CA VAL A 118 3.62 6.62 -19.25
C VAL A 118 3.88 5.27 -18.58
N GLY A 119 3.50 5.16 -17.29
CA GLY A 119 3.59 3.91 -16.55
C GLY A 119 2.53 2.87 -16.97
N GLY A 120 2.73 1.61 -16.58
CA GLY A 120 1.83 0.50 -16.90
C GLY A 120 2.24 -0.30 -18.14
N GLY A 121 1.84 -1.57 -18.21
CA GLY A 121 2.21 -2.46 -19.32
C GLY A 121 3.69 -2.87 -19.37
N CYS A 122 4.43 -2.69 -18.27
CA CYS A 122 5.86 -2.96 -18.16
C CYS A 122 6.18 -4.05 -17.13
N THR A 123 7.28 -4.76 -17.32
CA THR A 123 7.88 -5.66 -16.32
C THR A 123 9.35 -5.32 -16.13
N LYS A 124 9.94 -5.71 -15.01
CA LYS A 124 11.39 -5.65 -14.84
C LYS A 124 12.05 -6.81 -15.60
N ASP A 125 13.12 -6.51 -16.34
CA ASP A 125 14.00 -7.53 -16.91
C ASP A 125 14.95 -8.09 -15.84
N ALA A 126 15.82 -9.04 -16.22
CA ALA A 126 16.79 -9.65 -15.32
C ALA A 126 17.81 -8.65 -14.73
N ALA A 127 18.01 -7.51 -15.38
CA ALA A 127 18.86 -6.42 -14.91
C ALA A 127 18.09 -5.38 -14.08
N GLY A 128 16.79 -5.58 -13.86
CA GLY A 128 15.93 -4.68 -13.08
C GLY A 128 15.34 -3.51 -13.87
N ASN A 129 15.60 -3.40 -15.18
CA ASN A 129 15.10 -2.33 -16.03
C ASN A 129 13.64 -2.59 -16.42
N LEU A 130 12.82 -1.53 -16.47
CA LEU A 130 11.42 -1.66 -16.84
C LEU A 130 11.24 -1.71 -18.37
N ILE A 131 11.02 -2.90 -18.90
CA ILE A 131 10.72 -3.14 -20.31
C ILE A 131 9.22 -3.21 -20.57
N LEU A 132 8.81 -2.74 -21.75
CA LEU A 132 7.41 -2.73 -22.16
C LEU A 132 7.00 -4.11 -22.69
N ILE A 133 5.97 -4.73 -22.10
CA ILE A 133 5.49 -6.06 -22.48
C ILE A 133 4.22 -6.04 -23.32
N LYS A 134 3.47 -4.93 -23.29
CA LYS A 134 2.24 -4.71 -24.05
C LYS A 134 2.28 -3.34 -24.69
N ASP A 135 1.63 -3.21 -25.84
CA ASP A 135 1.48 -1.90 -26.47
C ASP A 135 0.68 -0.98 -25.54
N GLN A 136 1.14 0.26 -25.39
CA GLN A 136 0.38 1.31 -24.73
C GLN A 136 -0.50 1.95 -25.79
N ASP A 137 -1.65 1.33 -26.00
CA ASP A 137 -2.78 1.93 -26.72
C ASP A 137 -3.61 2.80 -25.76
N GLY A 138 -4.49 3.62 -26.32
CA GLY A 138 -5.31 4.58 -25.57
C GLY A 138 -6.29 3.94 -24.56
N ASP A 139 -6.35 2.61 -24.48
CA ASP A 139 -7.38 1.86 -23.76
C ASP A 139 -7.04 1.61 -22.28
N SER A 140 -5.79 1.87 -21.86
CA SER A 140 -5.46 1.80 -20.44
C SER A 140 -6.08 2.96 -19.66
N ALA A 141 -6.53 2.69 -18.43
CA ALA A 141 -7.13 3.70 -17.55
C ALA A 141 -6.19 4.90 -17.29
N ALA A 142 -4.88 4.68 -17.24
CA ALA A 142 -3.89 5.73 -17.10
C ALA A 142 -3.78 6.60 -18.36
N MET A 143 -3.72 5.98 -19.56
CA MET A 143 -3.63 6.71 -20.82
C MET A 143 -4.88 7.53 -21.11
N SER A 144 -6.05 6.94 -20.97
CA SER A 144 -7.33 7.64 -21.12
C SER A 144 -7.43 8.84 -20.16
N SER A 145 -7.02 8.66 -18.91
CA SER A 145 -6.97 9.74 -17.93
C SER A 145 -6.00 10.88 -18.30
N ILE A 146 -4.84 10.57 -18.87
CA ILE A 146 -3.86 11.56 -19.35
C ILE A 146 -4.41 12.34 -20.54
N LEU A 147 -4.98 11.64 -21.53
CA LEU A 147 -5.58 12.27 -22.72
C LEU A 147 -6.75 13.17 -22.34
N ASN A 148 -7.60 12.73 -21.40
CA ASN A 148 -8.70 13.53 -20.88
C ASN A 148 -8.20 14.74 -20.10
N SER A 149 -7.21 14.60 -19.22
CA SER A 149 -6.61 15.74 -18.51
C SER A 149 -6.00 16.75 -19.48
N MET A 150 -5.36 16.31 -20.57
CA MET A 150 -4.85 17.20 -21.62
C MET A 150 -5.99 17.97 -22.30
N LYS A 151 -7.05 17.26 -22.72
CA LYS A 151 -8.21 17.87 -23.40
C LYS A 151 -8.95 18.87 -22.49
N MET A 152 -9.12 18.51 -21.23
CA MET A 152 -9.83 19.32 -20.22
C MET A 152 -8.92 20.36 -19.56
N LYS A 153 -7.64 20.45 -19.97
CA LYS A 153 -6.63 21.35 -19.40
C LYS A 153 -6.50 21.23 -17.88
N VAL A 154 -6.57 20.03 -17.34
CA VAL A 154 -6.44 19.75 -15.90
C VAL A 154 -4.97 19.83 -15.49
N PRO A 155 -4.60 20.65 -14.49
CA PRO A 155 -3.25 20.66 -13.94
C PRO A 155 -2.89 19.34 -13.23
N VAL A 156 -1.65 18.90 -13.44
CA VAL A 156 -1.09 17.67 -12.89
C VAL A 156 0.02 18.04 -11.92
N GLY A 157 -0.09 17.63 -10.65
CA GLY A 157 0.97 17.83 -9.67
C GLY A 157 2.12 16.85 -9.92
N MET A 158 3.36 17.31 -9.80
CA MET A 158 4.53 16.47 -10.11
C MET A 158 5.47 16.33 -8.91
N ILE A 159 6.02 15.12 -8.74
CA ILE A 159 6.95 14.73 -7.68
C ILE A 159 8.20 14.15 -8.34
N ILE A 160 9.38 14.53 -7.86
CA ILE A 160 10.66 13.97 -8.28
C ILE A 160 11.36 13.24 -7.13
N GLY A 161 11.80 12.02 -7.39
CA GLY A 161 12.59 11.24 -6.43
C GLY A 161 14.10 11.39 -6.65
N ASN A 162 14.88 11.26 -5.58
CA ASN A 162 16.35 11.42 -5.61
C ASN A 162 17.11 10.38 -6.43
N ARG A 163 16.44 9.31 -6.88
CA ARG A 163 17.04 8.33 -7.81
C ARG A 163 16.94 8.78 -9.26
N ASN A 164 16.32 9.93 -9.52
CA ASN A 164 16.25 10.49 -10.86
C ASN A 164 17.63 10.97 -11.32
N THR A 165 18.07 10.46 -12.47
CA THR A 165 19.37 10.81 -13.06
C THR A 165 19.25 11.86 -14.18
N LEU A 166 18.03 12.22 -14.60
CA LEU A 166 17.81 13.17 -15.70
C LEU A 166 18.10 14.61 -15.31
N LEU A 167 17.76 14.99 -14.07
CA LEU A 167 18.04 16.34 -13.57
C LEU A 167 19.53 16.63 -13.51
N ASN A 168 20.34 15.59 -13.25
CA ASN A 168 21.79 15.68 -13.05
C ASN A 168 22.19 16.69 -11.95
N ARG A 169 21.42 16.71 -10.86
CA ARG A 169 21.62 17.53 -9.66
C ARG A 169 21.19 16.73 -8.44
N PRO A 170 21.88 16.84 -7.29
CA PRO A 170 21.47 16.17 -6.06
C PRO A 170 20.15 16.75 -5.56
N LEU A 171 19.22 15.87 -5.22
CA LEU A 171 17.92 16.24 -4.64
C LEU A 171 17.96 16.07 -3.12
N PRO A 172 17.33 16.99 -2.35
CA PRO A 172 17.55 17.07 -0.90
C PRO A 172 16.87 15.95 -0.12
N HIS A 173 15.75 15.42 -0.62
CA HIS A 173 14.98 14.36 0.03
C HIS A 173 14.69 13.20 -0.91
N ARG A 174 14.26 12.06 -0.36
CA ARG A 174 13.92 10.88 -1.17
C ARG A 174 12.84 11.16 -2.22
N TYR A 175 11.79 11.91 -1.85
CA TYR A 175 10.77 12.42 -2.76
C TYR A 175 10.50 13.91 -2.52
N ASN A 176 10.41 14.69 -3.59
CA ASN A 176 10.35 16.14 -3.55
C ASN A 176 9.19 16.63 -4.43
N VAL A 177 8.27 17.41 -3.89
CA VAL A 177 7.18 18.02 -4.67
C VAL A 177 7.77 19.11 -5.57
N MET A 178 7.46 19.08 -6.87
CA MET A 178 7.95 20.05 -7.84
C MET A 178 7.01 21.25 -7.96
N ALA A 179 5.97 21.13 -8.78
CA ALA A 179 4.98 22.15 -9.10
C ALA A 179 3.77 21.51 -9.78
N TYR A 180 2.78 22.33 -10.13
CA TYR A 180 1.75 21.95 -11.09
C TYR A 180 2.25 22.15 -12.52
N PHE A 181 1.89 21.20 -13.38
CA PHE A 181 2.20 21.20 -14.80
C PHE A 181 0.93 21.02 -15.63
N ARG A 182 0.93 21.53 -16.85
CA ARG A 182 -0.06 21.19 -17.87
C ARG A 182 0.51 20.18 -18.86
N ILE A 183 -0.34 19.30 -19.36
CA ILE A 183 0.03 18.38 -20.45
C ILE A 183 -0.08 19.14 -21.77
N THR A 184 1.03 19.22 -22.50
CA THR A 184 1.09 19.93 -23.78
C THR A 184 1.02 19.01 -24.97
N HIS A 185 1.61 17.81 -24.86
CA HIS A 185 1.66 16.83 -25.93
C HIS A 185 1.64 15.42 -25.36
N VAL A 186 0.96 14.53 -26.07
CA VAL A 186 1.03 13.07 -25.90
C VAL A 186 1.33 12.48 -27.27
N TRP A 187 2.33 11.61 -27.35
CA TRP A 187 2.68 10.92 -28.60
C TRP A 187 3.12 9.49 -28.34
N TYR A 188 3.28 8.73 -29.42
CA TYR A 188 3.68 7.34 -29.38
C TYR A 188 5.00 7.11 -30.12
N GLU A 189 5.79 6.20 -29.58
CA GLU A 189 7.08 5.79 -30.12
C GLU A 189 7.13 4.29 -30.35
N ARG A 190 7.91 3.85 -31.34
CA ARG A 190 8.30 2.44 -31.43
C ARG A 190 9.44 2.16 -30.45
N ILE A 191 9.21 1.24 -29.54
CA ILE A 191 10.17 0.74 -28.56
C ILE A 191 10.31 -0.77 -28.79
N GLY A 192 11.37 -1.16 -29.50
CA GLY A 192 11.54 -2.53 -29.97
C GLY A 192 10.37 -2.94 -30.87
N ARG A 193 9.62 -3.99 -30.49
CA ARG A 193 8.43 -4.44 -31.22
C ARG A 193 7.14 -3.76 -30.77
N ARG A 194 7.20 -2.94 -29.72
CA ARG A 194 6.04 -2.39 -29.04
C ARG A 194 5.88 -0.89 -29.29
N THR A 195 4.69 -0.39 -29.02
CA THR A 195 4.36 1.03 -29.02
C THR A 195 4.31 1.54 -27.59
N GLY A 196 5.17 2.52 -27.26
CA GLY A 196 5.20 3.18 -25.95
C GLY A 196 4.70 4.62 -26.04
N ALA A 197 3.94 5.07 -25.05
CA ALA A 197 3.43 6.43 -24.98
C ALA A 197 4.39 7.35 -24.22
N LYS A 198 4.41 8.61 -24.65
CA LYS A 198 5.21 9.70 -24.11
C LYS A 198 4.34 10.91 -23.85
N VAL A 199 4.69 11.64 -22.81
CA VAL A 199 3.97 12.84 -22.39
C VAL A 199 4.96 13.96 -22.15
N ARG A 200 4.63 15.14 -22.65
CA ARG A 200 5.33 16.40 -22.37
C ARG A 200 4.50 17.27 -21.45
N PHE A 201 5.09 17.59 -20.31
CA PHE A 201 4.57 18.50 -19.31
C PHE A 201 5.31 19.84 -19.38
N GLU A 202 4.58 20.90 -19.08
CA GLU A 202 5.10 22.26 -18.99
C GLU A 202 4.64 22.87 -17.67
N LYS A 203 5.56 23.47 -16.91
CA LYS A 203 5.27 24.10 -15.63
C LYS A 203 4.20 25.17 -15.83
N LEU A 204 3.19 25.16 -14.97
CA LEU A 204 2.03 26.03 -15.12
C LEU A 204 2.38 27.48 -14.77
N ASP A 205 3.11 27.69 -13.68
CA ASP A 205 3.61 29.00 -13.27
C ASP A 205 5.05 29.22 -13.75
N LEU A 206 5.21 30.05 -14.78
CA LEU A 206 6.50 30.46 -15.34
C LEU A 206 6.97 31.81 -14.76
N SER A 207 6.19 32.46 -13.89
CA SER A 207 6.57 33.73 -13.26
C SER A 207 7.61 33.52 -12.15
N SER A 208 7.56 32.35 -11.52
CA SER A 208 8.52 31.92 -10.51
C SER A 208 9.55 30.95 -11.10
N ARG A 209 10.80 31.07 -10.64
CA ARG A 209 11.82 30.07 -10.92
C ARG A 209 11.50 28.76 -10.24
N SER A 210 12.06 27.68 -10.78
CA SER A 210 11.90 26.35 -10.22
C SER A 210 12.97 26.08 -9.19
N TRP A 211 12.60 25.61 -8.00
CA TRP A 211 13.56 25.34 -6.93
C TRP A 211 14.62 24.30 -7.31
N TRP A 212 14.30 23.41 -8.28
CA TRP A 212 15.23 22.43 -8.85
C TRP A 212 16.09 22.98 -10.01
N GLY A 213 15.98 24.29 -10.28
CA GLY A 213 16.77 25.01 -11.26
C GLY A 213 18.23 25.13 -10.87
N ASN A 214 19.07 25.53 -11.83
CA ASN A 214 20.51 25.71 -11.60
C ASN A 214 20.79 27.09 -10.96
N LYS A 215 21.48 27.12 -9.80
CA LYS A 215 21.92 28.36 -9.13
C LYS A 215 22.74 29.31 -10.02
N ILE A 216 23.49 28.78 -10.99
CA ILE A 216 24.62 29.49 -11.62
C ILE A 216 24.21 30.31 -12.87
N LEU A 217 23.01 30.12 -13.42
CA LEU A 217 22.60 30.83 -14.64
C LEU A 217 21.63 31.98 -14.33
N GLU A 218 22.15 33.20 -14.31
CA GLU A 218 21.37 34.41 -14.57
C GLU A 218 20.81 34.39 -16.00
N ARG A 219 19.75 33.62 -16.21
CA ARG A 219 18.86 33.86 -17.35
C ARG A 219 17.93 34.99 -16.95
N LYS A 220 18.11 36.15 -17.60
CA LYS A 220 17.07 37.20 -17.69
C LYS A 220 15.75 36.50 -17.99
N ASN A 221 14.68 36.83 -17.25
CA ASN A 221 13.31 36.42 -17.58
C ASN A 221 13.10 36.73 -19.06
N LYS A 222 13.18 35.70 -19.91
CA LYS A 222 12.82 35.87 -21.31
C LYS A 222 11.34 36.17 -21.26
N GLY A 223 10.92 37.37 -21.67
CA GLY A 223 9.53 37.60 -21.98
C GLY A 223 9.09 36.46 -22.90
N TYR A 224 8.18 35.61 -22.44
CA TYR A 224 7.69 34.45 -23.18
C TYR A 224 6.80 34.88 -24.36
N ASP A 225 6.71 36.20 -24.63
CA ASP A 225 5.98 36.84 -25.72
C ASP A 225 6.35 36.31 -27.12
N ASN A 226 7.52 35.67 -27.27
CA ASN A 226 7.98 35.01 -28.49
C ASN A 226 8.27 33.51 -28.29
N ALA A 227 7.38 32.77 -27.61
CA ALA A 227 7.51 31.32 -27.47
C ALA A 227 7.60 30.64 -28.85
N MET A 228 8.71 29.93 -29.11
CA MET A 228 8.88 29.18 -30.37
C MET A 228 7.79 28.13 -30.50
N GLN A 229 7.01 28.14 -31.57
CA GLN A 229 6.06 27.05 -31.81
C GLN A 229 6.80 25.80 -32.29
N ALA A 230 6.42 24.65 -31.72
CA ALA A 230 6.91 23.37 -32.23
C ALA A 230 6.47 23.20 -33.69
N GLU A 231 7.40 22.83 -34.56
CA GLU A 231 7.08 22.63 -35.97
C GLU A 231 6.08 21.47 -36.10
N GLN A 232 5.09 21.61 -36.97
CA GLN A 232 4.16 20.54 -37.33
C GLN A 232 4.12 20.27 -38.84
N THR A 233 3.87 19.02 -39.23
CA THR A 233 3.66 18.62 -40.62
C THR A 233 2.53 17.58 -40.72
N ARG A 234 1.89 17.47 -41.88
CA ARG A 234 0.88 16.43 -42.12
C ARG A 234 1.52 15.17 -42.68
N CYS A 235 1.22 14.03 -42.07
CA CYS A 235 1.66 12.75 -42.59
C CYS A 235 0.95 12.44 -43.93
N ARG A 236 1.72 12.16 -44.98
CA ARG A 236 1.16 11.84 -46.31
C ARG A 236 0.34 10.54 -46.35
N ALA A 237 0.49 9.65 -45.37
CA ALA A 237 -0.18 8.36 -45.35
C ALA A 237 -1.50 8.35 -44.57
N CYS A 238 -1.56 8.96 -43.38
CA CYS A 238 -2.77 9.01 -42.56
C CYS A 238 -3.42 10.40 -42.48
N ASN A 239 -2.81 11.42 -43.09
CA ASN A 239 -3.24 12.83 -43.08
C ASN A 239 -3.34 13.47 -41.67
N GLN A 240 -2.84 12.80 -40.63
CA GLN A 240 -2.79 13.34 -39.28
C GLN A 240 -1.58 14.28 -39.12
N HIS A 241 -1.74 15.32 -38.32
CA HIS A 241 -0.64 16.22 -37.96
C HIS A 241 0.34 15.49 -37.04
N SER A 242 1.63 15.72 -37.27
CA SER A 242 2.71 15.19 -36.47
C SER A 242 3.67 16.32 -36.11
N VAL A 243 4.10 16.37 -34.85
CA VAL A 243 5.03 17.39 -34.34
C VAL A 243 6.47 16.94 -34.56
N ARG A 244 7.38 17.86 -34.87
CA ARG A 244 8.82 17.56 -34.96
C ARG A 244 9.43 17.47 -33.57
N ILE A 245 9.46 16.26 -33.03
CA ILE A 245 10.00 15.99 -31.69
C ILE A 245 11.53 15.87 -31.70
N TYR A 246 12.11 15.36 -32.80
CA TYR A 246 13.53 15.04 -32.91
C TYR A 246 14.19 15.75 -34.09
N ASP A 247 15.48 16.06 -33.95
CA ASP A 247 16.28 16.73 -34.98
C ASP A 247 16.41 15.91 -36.25
N GLN A 248 16.50 14.58 -36.10
CA GLN A 248 16.76 13.62 -37.18
C GLN A 248 15.71 13.66 -38.31
N GLY A 249 14.51 14.16 -38.05
CA GLY A 249 13.53 14.44 -39.09
C GLY A 249 12.09 14.21 -38.67
N TRP A 250 11.19 14.37 -39.64
CA TRP A 250 9.76 14.17 -39.46
C TRP A 250 9.39 12.68 -39.44
N MET A 251 8.55 12.31 -38.49
CA MET A 251 8.02 10.96 -38.33
C MET A 251 6.51 11.02 -38.10
N CYS A 252 5.77 10.01 -38.55
CA CYS A 252 4.38 9.86 -38.11
C CYS A 252 4.35 9.27 -36.70
N LEU A 253 3.63 9.92 -35.79
CA LEU A 253 3.50 9.50 -34.38
C LEU A 253 2.21 8.72 -34.10
N GLN A 254 1.46 8.39 -35.15
CA GLN A 254 0.18 7.68 -35.05
C GLN A 254 0.41 6.16 -35.18
N PRO A 255 0.16 5.34 -34.14
CA PRO A 255 0.47 3.90 -34.16
C PRO A 255 -0.24 3.11 -35.26
N SER A 256 -1.44 3.54 -35.65
CA SER A 256 -2.23 2.91 -36.73
C SER A 256 -1.75 3.25 -38.14
N CYS A 257 -0.77 4.15 -38.30
CA CYS A 257 -0.27 4.58 -39.60
C CYS A 257 0.83 3.64 -40.12
N LYS A 258 0.82 3.35 -41.44
CA LYS A 258 1.90 2.61 -42.10
C LYS A 258 3.27 3.30 -42.06
N MET A 259 3.28 4.63 -41.89
CA MET A 259 4.50 5.45 -41.75
C MET A 259 4.88 5.69 -40.28
N PHE A 260 4.24 4.98 -39.34
CA PHE A 260 4.50 5.13 -37.91
C PHE A 260 5.98 4.89 -37.60
N TRP A 261 6.62 5.87 -36.97
CA TRP A 261 8.01 5.79 -36.53
C TRP A 261 9.01 5.55 -37.68
N MET A 262 8.78 6.18 -38.84
CA MET A 262 9.70 6.17 -40.00
C MET A 262 10.12 7.60 -40.35
N ILE A 263 11.41 7.79 -40.68
CA ILE A 263 12.01 9.06 -41.13
C ILE A 263 12.07 9.06 -42.67
N GLY A 264 11.75 10.21 -43.28
CA GLY A 264 11.83 10.37 -44.73
C GLY A 264 10.52 10.03 -45.43
N GLY A 265 10.23 10.72 -46.55
CA GLY A 265 8.99 10.60 -47.32
C GLY A 265 8.86 9.27 -48.07
N GLY A 266 9.06 9.30 -49.40
CA GLY A 266 8.91 8.12 -50.27
C GLY A 266 9.87 6.96 -49.95
N ASP A 267 11.08 7.28 -49.49
CA ASP A 267 12.11 6.31 -49.06
C ASP A 267 12.18 6.26 -47.53
N ALA A 268 11.09 5.83 -46.92
CA ALA A 268 10.95 5.79 -45.46
C ALA A 268 11.93 4.79 -44.84
N SER A 269 12.77 5.23 -43.90
CA SER A 269 13.67 4.36 -43.13
C SER A 269 13.39 4.46 -41.62
N PRO A 270 13.64 3.39 -40.84
CA PRO A 270 13.51 3.48 -39.39
C PRO A 270 14.54 4.47 -38.82
N PRO A 271 14.18 5.23 -37.76
CA PRO A 271 15.09 6.18 -37.14
C PRO A 271 16.31 5.48 -36.54
N PRO A 272 17.44 6.21 -36.39
CA PRO A 272 18.59 5.71 -35.65
C PRO A 272 18.21 5.42 -34.19
N ALA A 273 18.95 4.51 -33.54
CA ALA A 273 18.70 4.13 -32.15
C ALA A 273 18.79 5.33 -31.18
N THR A 274 19.72 6.24 -31.46
CA THR A 274 19.93 7.48 -30.71
C THR A 274 19.25 8.65 -31.40
N LEU A 275 18.39 9.35 -30.67
CA LEU A 275 17.65 10.53 -31.15
C LEU A 275 17.92 11.73 -30.24
N THR A 276 17.88 12.92 -30.83
CA THR A 276 18.11 14.19 -30.13
C THR A 276 16.85 15.03 -30.22
N PHE A 277 16.36 15.54 -29.09
CA PHE A 277 15.17 16.40 -29.07
C PHE A 277 15.41 17.69 -29.84
N HIS A 278 14.44 18.07 -30.67
CA HIS A 278 14.51 19.30 -31.46
C HIS A 278 14.39 20.54 -30.58
N GLU A 279 15.26 21.53 -30.78
CA GLU A 279 15.35 22.72 -29.92
C GLU A 279 14.03 23.49 -29.84
N LYS A 280 13.33 23.68 -30.97
CA LYS A 280 12.01 24.36 -30.98
C LYS A 280 10.95 23.60 -30.21
N PHE A 281 11.04 22.27 -30.13
CA PHE A 281 10.07 21.47 -29.37
C PHE A 281 10.31 21.63 -27.85
N LEU A 282 11.58 21.56 -27.41
CA LEU A 282 11.93 21.79 -26.01
C LEU A 282 11.63 23.23 -25.57
N GLY A 283 12.00 24.21 -26.41
CA GLY A 283 11.80 25.64 -26.16
C GLY A 283 10.36 26.12 -26.33
N SER A 284 9.44 25.29 -26.83
CA SER A 284 8.05 25.70 -27.02
C SER A 284 7.32 25.93 -25.70
N ARG A 285 6.54 27.01 -25.62
CA ARG A 285 5.61 27.26 -24.51
C ARG A 285 4.25 27.60 -25.08
N LEU A 286 3.20 27.09 -24.46
CA LEU A 286 1.87 27.57 -24.79
C LEU A 286 1.66 28.94 -24.11
N PRO A 287 0.81 29.83 -24.65
CA PRO A 287 0.47 31.07 -23.95
C PRO A 287 -0.06 30.79 -22.53
N PRO A 288 0.18 31.70 -21.56
CA PRO A 288 -0.49 31.63 -20.26
C PRO A 288 -2.01 31.59 -20.45
N ASP A 289 -2.68 30.66 -19.76
CA ASP A 289 -4.13 30.52 -19.82
C ASP A 289 -4.67 30.66 -18.39
N PRO A 290 -5.26 31.82 -18.03
CA PRO A 290 -5.72 32.08 -16.67
C PRO A 290 -6.89 31.19 -16.24
N THR A 291 -7.52 30.47 -17.18
CA THR A 291 -8.59 29.51 -16.89
C THR A 291 -8.06 28.18 -16.36
N ILE A 292 -6.78 27.88 -16.58
CA ILE A 292 -6.14 26.64 -16.09
C ILE A 292 -5.76 26.84 -14.63
N LYS A 293 -6.59 26.31 -13.72
CA LYS A 293 -6.36 26.36 -12.27
C LYS A 293 -6.37 24.96 -11.67
N PRO A 294 -5.46 24.67 -10.70
CA PRO A 294 -5.45 23.39 -10.04
C PRO A 294 -6.69 23.23 -9.15
N HIS A 295 -7.20 22.01 -9.03
CA HIS A 295 -8.34 21.71 -8.16
C HIS A 295 -7.95 21.72 -6.66
N TYR A 296 -6.72 21.31 -6.35
CA TYR A 296 -6.18 21.30 -4.99
C TYR A 296 -4.99 22.24 -4.86
N SER A 297 -4.72 22.75 -3.66
CA SER A 297 -3.42 23.37 -3.35
C SER A 297 -2.28 22.39 -3.61
N LEU A 298 -1.13 22.88 -4.09
CA LEU A 298 0.06 22.05 -4.31
C LEU A 298 0.51 21.44 -2.98
N VAL A 299 0.53 22.27 -1.94
CA VAL A 299 0.74 21.91 -0.54
C VAL A 299 -0.57 22.20 0.19
N PRO A 300 -1.40 21.18 0.48
CA PRO A 300 -2.59 21.36 1.29
C PRO A 300 -2.23 21.72 2.74
N ASP A 301 -3.05 22.57 3.34
CA ASP A 301 -2.98 22.90 4.76
C ASP A 301 -4.25 22.38 5.44
N LEU A 302 -4.19 21.11 5.86
CA LEU A 302 -5.31 20.48 6.55
C LEU A 302 -5.52 21.10 7.94
N LEU A 303 -4.44 21.49 8.62
CA LEU A 303 -4.49 21.96 10.01
C LEU A 303 -5.26 23.27 10.14
N SER A 304 -5.11 24.21 9.21
CA SER A 304 -5.90 25.46 9.26
C SER A 304 -7.40 25.27 9.05
N THR A 305 -7.81 24.10 8.54
CA THR A 305 -9.23 23.77 8.31
C THR A 305 -9.84 22.92 9.42
N LEU A 306 -9.02 22.28 10.27
CA LEU A 306 -9.49 21.54 11.44
C LEU A 306 -9.72 22.54 12.58
N LYS A 307 -10.98 22.84 12.90
CA LYS A 307 -11.32 23.72 14.02
C LYS A 307 -11.58 22.90 15.27
N ASP A 308 -11.10 23.37 16.42
CA ASP A 308 -11.26 22.74 17.73
C ASP A 308 -12.74 22.55 18.16
N ALA A 309 -13.68 23.20 17.46
CA ALA A 309 -15.11 23.11 17.71
C ALA A 309 -15.79 21.90 17.02
N ASP A 310 -15.12 21.19 16.12
CA ASP A 310 -15.69 20.05 15.40
C ASP A 310 -15.70 18.79 16.29
N SER A 311 -16.76 18.63 17.08
CA SER A 311 -16.90 17.63 18.16
C SER A 311 -16.62 16.17 17.78
N ASP A 312 -16.72 15.82 16.50
CA ASP A 312 -16.64 14.45 15.99
C ASP A 312 -15.38 14.18 15.15
N ALA A 313 -14.49 15.18 15.02
CA ALA A 313 -13.41 15.19 14.02
C ALA A 313 -12.54 13.92 14.04
N LEU A 314 -12.26 13.35 15.22
CA LEU A 314 -11.42 12.15 15.35
C LEU A 314 -12.00 10.91 14.67
N SER A 315 -13.32 10.71 14.76
CA SER A 315 -13.90 9.55 14.11
C SER A 315 -13.87 9.70 12.60
N LYS A 316 -13.82 10.93 12.08
CA LYS A 316 -14.01 11.18 10.66
C LYS A 316 -12.82 10.74 9.83
N ARG A 317 -13.10 10.27 8.62
CA ARG A 317 -12.08 9.80 7.68
C ARG A 317 -11.04 10.85 7.28
N ILE A 318 -11.33 12.14 7.45
CA ILE A 318 -10.41 13.22 7.10
C ILE A 318 -9.22 13.30 8.06
N THR A 319 -9.40 12.99 9.34
CA THR A 319 -8.33 13.09 10.37
C THR A 319 -7.33 11.93 10.31
N TRP A 320 -7.57 10.96 9.43
CA TRP A 320 -6.59 9.92 9.09
C TRP A 320 -5.54 10.39 8.09
N LYS A 321 -5.85 11.45 7.36
CA LYS A 321 -4.97 11.95 6.31
C LYS A 321 -3.68 12.44 6.93
N GLY A 322 -2.64 12.39 6.12
CA GLY A 322 -1.38 13.00 6.46
C GLY A 322 -1.51 14.51 6.42
N ILE A 323 -0.56 15.17 7.07
CA ILE A 323 -0.40 16.61 7.02
C ILE A 323 0.97 16.93 6.43
N ILE A 324 1.21 18.20 6.13
CA ILE A 324 2.54 18.70 5.78
C ILE A 324 3.02 19.53 6.95
N CYS A 325 4.20 19.18 7.48
CA CYS A 325 4.81 19.87 8.61
C CYS A 325 4.96 21.37 8.29
N PRO A 326 4.42 22.28 9.10
CA PRO A 326 4.54 23.71 8.83
C PRO A 326 5.99 24.20 8.97
N LEU A 327 6.81 23.52 9.78
CA LEU A 327 8.22 23.89 10.03
C LEU A 327 9.15 23.37 8.93
N CYS A 328 9.23 22.05 8.74
CA CYS A 328 10.21 21.44 7.82
C CYS A 328 9.64 21.03 6.46
N LYS A 329 8.33 21.15 6.24
CA LYS A 329 7.62 20.76 4.99
C LYS A 329 7.60 19.26 4.67
N ARG A 330 7.95 18.40 5.63
CA ARG A 330 7.79 16.94 5.50
C ARG A 330 6.32 16.53 5.45
N CYS A 331 5.97 15.58 4.61
CA CYS A 331 4.68 14.90 4.64
C CYS A 331 4.67 13.90 5.82
N ILE A 332 3.71 14.05 6.73
CA ILE A 332 3.59 13.26 7.94
C ILE A 332 2.31 12.43 7.87
N SER A 333 2.41 11.11 7.94
CA SER A 333 1.23 10.24 8.08
C SER A 333 0.60 10.36 9.48
N ARG A 334 -0.72 10.15 9.59
CA ARG A 334 -1.37 10.03 10.90
C ARG A 334 -0.93 8.72 11.56
N ARG A 335 0.15 8.75 12.35
CA ARG A 335 0.72 7.58 13.04
C ARG A 335 0.17 7.40 14.45
N TYR A 336 0.00 8.49 15.19
CA TYR A 336 -0.41 8.47 16.59
C TYR A 336 -1.92 8.68 16.74
N TRP A 337 -2.53 8.06 17.75
CA TRP A 337 -3.96 8.21 18.02
C TRP A 337 -4.36 9.65 18.29
N TRP A 338 -3.54 10.38 19.04
CA TRP A 338 -3.81 11.73 19.50
C TRP A 338 -3.37 12.81 18.52
N GLY A 339 -2.38 12.55 17.67
CA GLY A 339 -1.77 13.61 16.90
C GLY A 339 -1.00 13.19 15.66
N TRP A 340 -0.35 14.18 15.08
CA TRP A 340 0.77 14.01 14.17
C TRP A 340 2.04 14.46 14.88
N ARG A 341 3.12 13.73 14.66
CA ARG A 341 4.48 14.10 15.08
C ARG A 341 5.38 14.06 13.86
N CYS A 342 6.22 15.06 13.68
CA CYS A 342 7.10 15.13 12.52
C CYS A 342 8.32 14.20 12.66
N ALA A 343 8.95 14.22 13.82
CA ALA A 343 9.95 13.24 14.20
C ALA A 343 9.25 12.04 14.86
N ASP A 344 9.67 10.85 14.49
CA ASP A 344 9.25 9.60 15.13
C ASP A 344 10.38 9.08 16.02
N ASP A 345 10.04 8.49 17.16
CA ASP A 345 10.98 7.83 18.07
C ASP A 345 11.50 6.47 17.55
N ASP A 346 11.30 6.17 16.27
CA ASP A 346 11.59 4.86 15.67
C ASP A 346 13.06 4.80 15.21
N ASP A 347 13.81 3.78 15.64
CA ASP A 347 15.27 3.64 15.48
C ASP A 347 15.78 3.48 14.03
N SER A 348 14.90 3.55 13.03
CA SER A 348 15.23 3.28 11.63
C SER A 348 15.34 4.50 10.72
N ILE A 349 15.20 5.72 11.26
CA ILE A 349 15.29 6.97 10.48
C ILE A 349 16.61 7.68 10.79
N THR A 350 17.33 8.06 9.73
CA THR A 350 18.61 8.78 9.76
C THR A 350 18.54 10.07 10.60
N ASP A 351 19.59 10.35 11.38
CA ASP A 351 19.69 11.40 12.42
C ASP A 351 19.10 12.78 12.10
N ARG A 352 19.04 13.20 10.83
CA ARG A 352 18.53 14.54 10.45
C ARG A 352 17.03 14.73 10.66
N ASP A 353 16.24 13.64 10.66
CA ASP A 353 14.78 13.72 10.76
C ASP A 353 14.27 13.77 12.21
N LYS A 354 15.12 13.41 13.18
CA LYS A 354 14.80 13.47 14.61
C LYS A 354 14.84 14.90 15.17
N GLU A 355 15.28 15.88 14.37
CA GLU A 355 15.49 17.26 14.83
C GLU A 355 14.23 18.13 14.79
N CYS A 356 13.16 17.74 14.09
CA CYS A 356 11.97 18.59 13.97
C CYS A 356 11.01 18.42 15.16
N PRO A 357 10.83 19.43 16.03
CA PRO A 357 10.04 19.31 17.26
C PRO A 357 8.53 19.45 17.01
N PHE A 358 8.08 19.47 15.75
CA PHE A 358 6.68 19.73 15.44
C PHE A 358 5.79 18.54 15.86
N GLU A 359 4.86 18.83 16.75
CA GLU A 359 3.74 17.97 17.13
C GLU A 359 2.44 18.75 17.05
N HIS A 360 1.38 18.09 16.59
CA HIS A 360 0.02 18.62 16.64
C HIS A 360 -0.89 17.58 17.28
N VAL A 361 -1.33 17.88 18.49
CA VAL A 361 -2.31 17.09 19.24
C VAL A 361 -3.70 17.56 18.84
N LEU A 362 -4.56 16.62 18.44
CA LEU A 362 -5.97 16.91 18.21
C LEU A 362 -6.68 16.95 19.56
N PRO A 363 -7.47 18.01 19.86
CA PRO A 363 -8.31 18.04 21.05
C PRO A 363 -9.37 16.95 20.94
N ILE A 364 -9.20 15.88 21.71
CA ILE A 364 -10.12 14.74 21.69
C ILE A 364 -11.31 15.02 22.58
N ARG A 365 -12.49 15.12 21.95
CA ARG A 365 -13.76 15.02 22.67
C ARG A 365 -14.25 13.57 22.57
N PRO A 366 -14.49 12.90 23.70
CA PRO A 366 -15.03 11.54 23.69
C PRO A 366 -16.35 11.51 22.93
N ILE A 367 -16.45 10.59 21.98
CA ILE A 367 -17.65 10.39 21.19
C ILE A 367 -18.64 9.61 22.05
N SER A 368 -19.84 10.17 22.20
CA SER A 368 -20.92 9.47 22.91
C SER A 368 -21.23 8.16 22.20
N LEU A 369 -21.45 7.10 22.99
CA LEU A 369 -21.87 5.79 22.50
C LEU A 369 -23.11 5.90 21.60
N ARG A 370 -23.98 6.90 21.83
CA ARG A 370 -25.17 7.12 21.03
C ARG A 370 -24.85 7.40 19.55
N TRP A 371 -23.74 8.06 19.25
CA TRP A 371 -23.35 8.41 17.88
C TRP A 371 -22.75 7.23 17.10
N VAL A 372 -22.30 6.19 17.79
CA VAL A 372 -21.68 5.01 17.17
C VAL A 372 -22.62 3.81 17.03
N ILE A 373 -23.80 3.86 17.66
CA ILE A 373 -24.85 2.84 17.56
C ILE A 373 -26.09 3.46 16.90
N ASP A 374 -26.48 2.95 15.74
CA ASP A 374 -27.59 3.47 14.91
C ASP A 374 -28.99 2.96 15.31
N ASP A 375 -29.09 2.20 16.40
CA ASP A 375 -30.36 1.71 16.93
C ASP A 375 -31.04 2.73 17.86
N MET A 376 -32.38 2.68 17.97
CA MET A 376 -33.15 3.54 18.87
C MET A 376 -32.69 3.47 20.33
N GLU A 377 -32.24 2.29 20.77
CA GLU A 377 -31.63 2.07 22.08
C GLU A 377 -30.14 1.76 21.91
N THR A 378 -29.25 2.22 22.80
CA THR A 378 -27.82 1.88 22.75
C THR A 378 -27.57 0.43 23.13
N SER A 379 -28.41 -0.11 24.01
CA SER A 379 -28.32 -1.47 24.51
C SER A 379 -29.72 -2.08 24.65
N PRO A 380 -30.02 -3.15 23.90
CA PRO A 380 -31.32 -3.81 23.96
C PRO A 380 -31.45 -4.64 25.24
N ILE A 381 -32.69 -4.83 25.71
CA ILE A 381 -33.01 -5.72 26.84
C ILE A 381 -32.56 -7.16 26.52
N LYS A 382 -32.82 -7.60 25.29
CA LYS A 382 -32.38 -8.88 24.73
C LYS A 382 -32.26 -8.74 23.23
N ARG A 383 -31.13 -9.16 22.65
CA ARG A 383 -30.95 -9.09 21.18
C ARG A 383 -31.76 -10.17 20.48
N ALA A 384 -32.60 -9.73 19.54
CA ALA A 384 -33.16 -10.60 18.52
C ALA A 384 -32.05 -10.95 17.53
N LEU A 385 -31.90 -12.24 17.22
CA LEU A 385 -30.88 -12.76 16.31
C LEU A 385 -31.59 -13.49 15.17
N SER A 386 -31.10 -13.29 13.96
CA SER A 386 -31.57 -13.98 12.76
C SER A 386 -30.39 -14.63 12.09
N TRP A 387 -30.54 -15.90 11.71
CA TRP A 387 -29.50 -16.66 11.04
C TRP A 387 -29.86 -16.88 9.57
N ASP A 388 -28.91 -16.60 8.70
CA ASP A 388 -29.02 -16.97 7.28
C ASP A 388 -28.64 -18.44 7.15
N ALA A 389 -29.53 -19.23 6.55
CA ALA A 389 -29.39 -20.68 6.37
C ALA A 389 -28.13 -21.11 5.61
N LYS A 390 -27.44 -20.17 4.94
CA LYS A 390 -26.14 -20.40 4.29
C LYS A 390 -24.98 -20.54 5.27
N PHE A 391 -25.11 -20.05 6.50
CA PHE A 391 -24.06 -20.11 7.51
C PHE A 391 -24.41 -21.13 8.60
N MET A 392 -23.39 -21.54 9.35
CA MET A 392 -23.57 -22.37 10.54
C MET A 392 -24.44 -21.64 11.57
N VAL A 393 -25.40 -22.36 12.14
CA VAL A 393 -26.25 -21.88 13.24
C VAL A 393 -25.63 -22.33 14.58
N PRO A 394 -25.49 -21.44 15.57
CA PRO A 394 -24.91 -21.80 16.86
C PRO A 394 -25.90 -22.53 17.76
N GLU A 395 -25.38 -23.28 18.73
CA GLU A 395 -26.14 -23.71 19.90
C GLU A 395 -26.41 -22.49 20.80
N ILE A 396 -27.65 -22.33 21.27
CA ILE A 396 -28.09 -21.15 22.05
C ILE A 396 -28.37 -21.56 23.50
N ASP A 397 -27.84 -20.79 24.44
CA ASP A 397 -28.08 -20.97 25.87
C ASP A 397 -28.25 -19.61 26.57
N ASP A 398 -29.45 -19.37 27.09
CA ASP A 398 -29.85 -18.14 27.79
C ASP A 398 -29.76 -18.26 29.33
N VAL A 399 -29.37 -19.43 29.86
CA VAL A 399 -29.50 -19.77 31.27
C VAL A 399 -28.13 -19.87 31.96
N SER A 400 -27.18 -20.62 31.40
CA SER A 400 -25.96 -20.97 32.14
C SER A 400 -25.06 -19.79 32.51
N LEU A 401 -25.01 -18.77 31.64
CA LEU A 401 -24.19 -17.56 31.82
C LEU A 401 -25.03 -16.29 31.87
N ASN A 402 -26.29 -16.40 32.30
CA ASN A 402 -27.17 -15.24 32.48
C ASN A 402 -26.47 -14.17 33.35
N PRO A 403 -26.47 -12.88 32.94
CA PRO A 403 -27.30 -12.25 31.91
C PRO A 403 -26.84 -12.36 30.45
N TYR A 404 -25.68 -12.96 30.16
CA TYR A 404 -25.26 -13.17 28.77
C TYR A 404 -26.13 -14.24 28.10
N ARG A 405 -26.44 -14.00 26.82
CA ARG A 405 -26.86 -15.05 25.91
C ARG A 405 -25.62 -15.69 25.30
N ARG A 406 -25.44 -16.99 25.50
CA ARG A 406 -24.32 -17.75 24.97
C ARG A 406 -24.69 -18.39 23.63
N LEU A 407 -23.89 -18.13 22.61
CA LEU A 407 -23.96 -18.76 21.30
C LEU A 407 -22.68 -19.56 21.06
N THR A 408 -22.79 -20.87 20.80
CA THR A 408 -21.62 -21.74 20.59
C THR A 408 -21.62 -22.32 19.18
N TYR A 409 -20.59 -22.00 18.40
CA TYR A 409 -20.31 -22.61 17.11
C TYR A 409 -19.28 -23.72 17.29
N LYS A 410 -19.66 -24.98 17.06
CA LYS A 410 -18.73 -26.13 17.12
C LYS A 410 -18.26 -26.48 15.72
N ILE A 411 -16.96 -26.50 15.50
CA ILE A 411 -16.35 -26.93 14.24
C ILE A 411 -15.71 -28.30 14.51
N PRO A 412 -16.30 -29.41 14.00
CA PRO A 412 -15.86 -30.76 14.32
C PRO A 412 -14.39 -31.01 14.02
N GLY A 413 -13.65 -31.54 15.00
CA GLY A 413 -12.22 -31.84 14.88
C GLY A 413 -11.30 -30.62 14.79
N VAL A 414 -11.81 -29.41 15.07
CA VAL A 414 -11.07 -28.15 14.95
C VAL A 414 -11.10 -27.34 16.24
N GLY A 415 -12.29 -27.10 16.79
CA GLY A 415 -12.46 -26.25 17.97
C GLY A 415 -13.87 -25.66 18.07
N SER A 416 -14.01 -24.61 18.88
CA SER A 416 -15.29 -23.93 19.09
C SER A 416 -15.15 -22.42 19.15
N ILE A 417 -16.26 -21.72 18.91
CA ILE A 417 -16.36 -20.27 19.06
C ILE A 417 -17.55 -19.98 19.97
N MET A 418 -17.29 -19.37 21.11
CA MET A 418 -18.30 -18.94 22.06
C MET A 418 -18.50 -17.43 21.91
N HIS A 419 -19.70 -17.01 21.54
CA HIS A 419 -20.10 -15.60 21.48
C HIS A 419 -21.07 -15.32 22.62
N LEU A 420 -20.62 -14.51 23.58
CA LEU A 420 -21.42 -14.03 24.70
C LEU A 420 -22.02 -12.68 24.29
N VAL A 421 -23.32 -12.70 24.01
CA VAL A 421 -24.07 -11.54 23.55
C VAL A 421 -24.48 -10.71 24.77
N ALA A 422 -23.99 -9.46 24.81
CA ALA A 422 -24.32 -8.53 25.87
C ALA A 422 -25.70 -7.90 25.68
N ASN A 423 -26.26 -7.44 26.80
CA ASN A 423 -27.54 -6.76 26.87
C ASN A 423 -27.42 -5.46 27.68
N ARG A 424 -28.55 -4.77 27.88
CA ARG A 424 -28.62 -3.56 28.69
C ARG A 424 -28.03 -3.75 30.09
N GLU A 425 -28.41 -4.82 30.78
CA GLU A 425 -27.97 -5.08 32.15
C GLU A 425 -26.44 -5.16 32.24
N ILE A 426 -25.79 -5.83 31.28
CA ILE A 426 -24.34 -5.92 31.20
C ILE A 426 -23.71 -4.56 30.87
N ASN A 427 -24.23 -3.90 29.84
CA ASN A 427 -23.63 -2.71 29.26
C ASN A 427 -23.67 -1.49 30.21
N THR A 428 -24.81 -1.28 30.89
CA THR A 428 -25.05 -0.09 31.71
C THR A 428 -24.60 -0.23 33.16
N ARG A 429 -24.03 -1.38 33.56
CA ARG A 429 -23.51 -1.58 34.91
C ARG A 429 -22.43 -0.56 35.24
N CYS A 430 -22.25 -0.29 36.54
CA CYS A 430 -21.08 0.44 37.02
C CYS A 430 -19.82 -0.28 36.49
N HIS A 431 -18.90 0.47 35.90
CA HIS A 431 -17.70 -0.11 35.27
C HIS A 431 -18.01 -1.10 34.12
N GLY A 432 -19.19 -0.98 33.52
CA GLY A 432 -19.65 -1.75 32.38
C GLY A 432 -19.02 -1.28 31.05
N PRO A 433 -19.32 -2.01 29.96
CA PRO A 433 -18.96 -1.63 28.60
C PRO A 433 -19.23 -0.17 28.22
N ASP A 434 -20.34 0.43 28.65
CA ASP A 434 -20.69 1.82 28.32
C ASP A 434 -19.63 2.80 28.86
N GLU A 435 -19.26 2.65 30.14
CA GLU A 435 -18.23 3.47 30.81
C GLU A 435 -16.85 3.19 30.23
N LEU A 436 -16.54 1.90 29.98
CA LEU A 436 -15.27 1.47 29.43
C LEU A 436 -15.01 2.08 28.05
N PHE A 437 -16.04 2.17 27.19
CA PHE A 437 -15.94 2.82 25.89
C PHE A 437 -15.61 4.32 26.00
N GLY A 438 -16.15 5.01 27.00
CA GLY A 438 -15.81 6.41 27.29
C GLY A 438 -14.36 6.55 27.77
N GLN A 439 -13.94 5.71 28.72
CA GLN A 439 -12.61 5.77 29.32
C GLN A 439 -11.48 5.52 28.30
N LEU A 440 -11.63 4.53 27.42
CA LEU A 440 -10.61 4.22 26.40
C LEU A 440 -10.35 5.38 25.44
N GLN A 441 -11.27 6.33 25.30
CA GLN A 441 -11.08 7.52 24.47
C GLN A 441 -10.31 8.63 25.19
N CYS A 442 -10.33 8.65 26.52
CA CYS A 442 -9.73 9.70 27.35
C CYS A 442 -8.31 9.35 27.80
N GLU A 443 -8.00 8.06 27.96
CA GLU A 443 -6.72 7.60 28.50
C GLU A 443 -5.59 7.63 27.47
N GLU A 444 -4.36 7.91 27.90
CA GLU A 444 -3.18 7.82 27.05
C GLU A 444 -2.70 6.37 26.90
N LEU A 445 -3.41 5.62 26.06
CA LEU A 445 -3.16 4.18 25.88
C LEU A 445 -1.86 3.90 25.11
N GLY A 446 -1.35 4.85 24.33
CA GLY A 446 -0.21 4.64 23.43
C GLY A 446 -0.58 4.00 22.09
N LEU A 447 -1.85 4.12 21.68
CA LEU A 447 -2.36 3.66 20.39
C LEU A 447 -1.60 4.33 19.23
N ARG A 448 -1.01 3.51 18.34
CA ARG A 448 -0.33 3.98 17.13
C ARG A 448 -0.51 3.03 15.94
N ARG A 449 -0.32 3.54 14.73
CA ARG A 449 -0.27 2.77 13.49
C ARG A 449 1.16 2.33 13.22
N TYR A 450 1.36 1.05 12.92
CA TYR A 450 2.69 0.47 12.80
C TYR A 450 3.05 0.17 11.35
N PRO A 451 4.34 0.25 10.97
CA PRO A 451 4.77 -0.10 9.62
C PRO A 451 4.63 -1.60 9.38
N LEU A 452 4.01 -1.98 8.27
CA LEU A 452 3.84 -3.36 7.85
C LEU A 452 5.18 -3.95 7.43
N GLN A 453 5.64 -5.00 8.12
CA GLN A 453 6.92 -5.68 7.84
C GLN A 453 6.96 -6.29 6.44
N GLN A 454 5.85 -6.89 6.00
CA GLN A 454 5.71 -7.51 4.67
C GLN A 454 4.76 -6.70 3.78
N SER A 455 5.11 -5.45 3.51
CA SER A 455 4.37 -4.61 2.56
C SER A 455 5.03 -4.57 1.18
N VAL A 456 4.21 -4.52 0.13
CA VAL A 456 4.71 -4.31 -1.24
C VAL A 456 5.38 -2.93 -1.38
N VAL A 457 4.98 -1.97 -0.54
CA VAL A 457 5.50 -0.61 -0.53
C VAL A 457 6.02 -0.29 0.87
N ALA A 458 7.34 -0.12 0.99
CA ALA A 458 7.98 0.26 2.25
C ALA A 458 7.37 1.54 2.85
N GLY A 459 7.25 1.58 4.17
CA GLY A 459 6.62 2.67 4.92
C GLY A 459 5.09 2.57 5.02
N THR A 460 4.45 1.53 4.47
CA THR A 460 2.99 1.36 4.59
C THR A 460 2.62 1.06 6.04
N LEU A 461 1.72 1.86 6.62
CA LEU A 461 1.23 1.66 7.98
C LEU A 461 -0.01 0.75 8.03
N THR A 462 -0.26 0.12 9.19
CA THR A 462 -1.53 -0.55 9.50
C THR A 462 -2.71 0.40 9.28
N ALA A 463 -3.88 -0.13 8.96
CA ALA A 463 -5.08 0.70 8.85
C ALA A 463 -5.55 1.16 10.24
N HIS A 464 -5.64 0.22 11.19
CA HIS A 464 -6.05 0.47 12.58
C HIS A 464 -4.90 0.94 13.45
N PHE A 465 -5.23 1.57 14.57
CA PHE A 465 -4.29 1.84 15.66
C PHE A 465 -4.20 0.62 16.56
N ALA A 466 -3.02 0.33 17.07
CA ALA A 466 -2.77 -0.79 17.97
C ALA A 466 -1.93 -0.35 19.17
N VAL A 467 -2.06 -1.08 20.27
CA VAL A 467 -1.12 -1.12 21.38
C VAL A 467 -1.20 -2.49 22.03
N ASN A 468 -0.06 -3.01 22.47
CA ASN A 468 0.03 -4.29 23.15
C ASN A 468 0.41 -4.10 24.61
N TYR A 469 -0.25 -4.84 25.49
CA TYR A 469 0.11 -4.97 26.90
C TYR A 469 0.43 -6.44 27.21
N GLY A 470 1.44 -6.67 28.05
CA GLY A 470 1.84 -8.01 28.44
C GLY A 470 2.96 -8.59 27.58
N MET A 471 2.90 -9.91 27.35
CA MET A 471 3.85 -10.62 26.50
C MET A 471 3.93 -9.99 25.10
N PRO A 472 5.13 -9.83 24.51
CA PRO A 472 5.25 -9.37 23.15
C PRO A 472 4.64 -10.42 22.22
N TYR A 473 3.60 -10.02 21.50
CA TYR A 473 2.98 -10.85 20.49
C TYR A 473 3.31 -10.32 19.10
N LYS A 474 4.04 -11.15 18.35
CA LYS A 474 4.38 -10.86 16.95
C LYS A 474 3.31 -11.45 16.04
N TYR A 475 2.20 -10.73 15.87
CA TYR A 475 1.40 -10.90 14.67
C TYR A 475 2.09 -10.16 13.50
N VAL A 476 1.47 -10.07 12.33
CA VAL A 476 2.01 -9.52 11.06
C VAL A 476 2.84 -8.20 11.18
N VAL A 477 2.73 -7.47 12.30
CA VAL A 477 3.54 -6.31 12.66
C VAL A 477 4.09 -6.44 14.09
N SER A 478 5.36 -6.04 14.31
CA SER A 478 5.91 -5.89 15.66
C SER A 478 5.29 -4.67 16.34
N VAL A 479 4.43 -4.91 17.33
CA VAL A 479 3.83 -3.89 18.18
C VAL A 479 4.67 -3.80 19.45
N ALA A 480 5.22 -2.62 19.76
CA ALA A 480 5.91 -2.40 21.03
C ALA A 480 4.96 -2.73 22.18
N SER A 481 5.40 -3.59 23.10
CA SER A 481 4.60 -4.05 24.22
C SER A 481 4.95 -3.29 25.51
N LYS A 482 3.92 -2.77 26.18
CA LYS A 482 3.98 -2.25 27.54
C LYS A 482 3.79 -3.39 28.55
N GLY A 483 4.38 -3.29 29.72
CA GLY A 483 4.09 -4.25 30.79
C GLY A 483 2.67 -4.08 31.34
N PHE A 484 2.08 -5.14 31.92
CA PHE A 484 0.78 -5.00 32.60
C PHE A 484 0.86 -4.10 33.84
N ASN A 485 2.03 -3.92 34.42
CA ASN A 485 2.30 -2.94 35.48
C ASN A 485 2.12 -1.47 35.01
N GLU A 486 2.16 -1.22 33.71
CA GLU A 486 1.90 0.09 33.10
C GLU A 486 0.46 0.22 32.57
N ALA A 487 -0.37 -0.82 32.71
CA ALA A 487 -1.73 -0.82 32.20
C ALA A 487 -2.65 0.04 33.07
N CYS A 488 -3.41 0.93 32.43
CA CYS A 488 -4.40 1.75 33.12
C CYS A 488 -5.66 0.94 33.51
N PRO A 489 -6.49 1.41 34.45
CA PRO A 489 -7.67 0.69 34.94
C PRO A 489 -8.62 0.16 33.85
N PRO A 490 -8.91 0.90 32.75
CA PRO A 490 -9.72 0.38 31.64
C PRO A 490 -9.16 -0.90 31.01
N ILE A 491 -7.83 -1.00 30.87
CA ILE A 491 -7.17 -2.16 30.28
C ILE A 491 -7.27 -3.36 31.22
N LEU A 492 -6.98 -3.19 32.52
CA LEU A 492 -7.08 -4.26 33.51
C LEU A 492 -8.52 -4.76 33.68
N ARG A 493 -9.50 -3.85 33.65
CA ARG A 493 -10.92 -4.18 33.68
C ARG A 493 -11.36 -5.00 32.46
N ALA A 494 -10.90 -4.63 31.27
CA ALA A 494 -11.14 -5.43 30.08
C ALA A 494 -10.47 -6.82 30.17
N MET A 495 -9.24 -6.86 30.67
CA MET A 495 -8.48 -8.10 30.86
C MET A 495 -9.19 -9.06 31.83
N GLY A 496 -9.80 -8.56 32.91
CA GLY A 496 -10.60 -9.37 33.83
C GLY A 496 -11.81 -10.02 33.15
N ARG A 497 -12.55 -9.25 32.33
CA ARG A 497 -13.68 -9.76 31.54
C ARG A 497 -13.26 -10.83 30.54
N LEU A 498 -12.14 -10.59 29.85
CA LEU A 498 -11.58 -11.49 28.86
C LEU A 498 -11.04 -12.79 29.49
N THR A 499 -10.43 -12.68 30.66
CA THR A 499 -9.96 -13.82 31.48
C THR A 499 -11.14 -14.69 31.88
N TRP A 500 -12.21 -14.10 32.42
CA TRP A 500 -13.44 -14.81 32.76
C TRP A 500 -14.06 -15.51 31.55
N ALA A 501 -14.22 -14.81 30.43
CA ALA A 501 -14.80 -15.38 29.21
C ALA A 501 -13.96 -16.55 28.66
N SER A 502 -12.63 -16.39 28.68
CA SER A 502 -11.69 -17.45 28.30
C SER A 502 -11.86 -18.68 29.17
N GLN A 503 -11.96 -18.49 30.50
CA GLN A 503 -12.19 -19.57 31.45
C GLN A 503 -13.51 -20.30 31.16
N GLN A 504 -14.60 -19.58 30.91
CA GLN A 504 -15.90 -20.20 30.58
C GLN A 504 -15.83 -21.04 29.29
N ALA A 505 -15.13 -20.56 28.26
CA ALA A 505 -14.99 -21.29 27.01
C ALA A 505 -14.13 -22.55 27.15
N VAL A 506 -13.02 -22.46 27.88
CA VAL A 506 -12.10 -23.57 28.11
C VAL A 506 -12.74 -24.65 28.99
N LEU A 507 -13.42 -24.26 30.07
CA LEU A 507 -14.16 -25.20 30.91
C LEU A 507 -15.30 -25.89 30.15
N ALA A 508 -16.00 -25.16 29.28
CA ALA A 508 -17.05 -25.75 28.44
C ALA A 508 -16.50 -26.76 27.40
N ALA A 509 -15.22 -26.64 27.02
CA ALA A 509 -14.53 -27.60 26.17
C ALA A 509 -13.96 -28.81 26.95
N GLY A 510 -13.89 -28.73 28.29
CA GLY A 510 -13.30 -29.76 29.14
C GLY A 510 -11.78 -29.69 29.21
N ASP A 511 -11.18 -28.56 28.84
CA ASP A 511 -9.73 -28.36 28.78
C ASP A 511 -9.21 -27.63 30.03
N THR A 512 -7.89 -27.68 30.23
CA THR A 512 -7.21 -26.91 31.30
C THR A 512 -7.12 -25.45 30.90
N PHE A 513 -7.45 -24.53 31.82
CA PHE A 513 -7.44 -23.09 31.56
C PHE A 513 -6.05 -22.45 31.74
N PRO A 514 -5.37 -22.04 30.65
CA PRO A 514 -4.24 -21.12 30.74
C PRO A 514 -4.76 -19.67 30.82
N PRO A 515 -4.42 -18.91 31.87
CA PRO A 515 -4.80 -17.51 31.96
C PRO A 515 -4.08 -16.70 30.87
N PRO A 516 -4.77 -15.74 30.20
CA PRO A 516 -4.13 -14.92 29.19
C PRO A 516 -3.05 -14.02 29.81
N ASN A 517 -1.98 -13.79 29.05
CA ASN A 517 -0.79 -13.01 29.45
C ASN A 517 -0.40 -11.95 28.39
N GLU A 518 -1.28 -11.70 27.43
CA GLU A 518 -1.21 -10.61 26.46
C GLU A 518 -2.60 -10.01 26.27
N LEU A 519 -2.64 -8.70 26.04
CA LEU A 519 -3.81 -7.97 25.59
C LEU A 519 -3.43 -7.00 24.47
N LEU A 520 -3.95 -7.27 23.27
CA LEU A 520 -3.90 -6.38 22.13
C LEU A 520 -5.15 -5.49 22.09
N LEU A 521 -4.96 -4.19 22.18
CA LEU A 521 -6.03 -3.21 21.93
C LEU A 521 -5.90 -2.66 20.52
N LEU A 522 -6.99 -2.76 19.75
CA LEU A 522 -7.15 -2.16 18.44
C LEU A 522 -8.19 -1.04 18.45
N GLY A 523 -7.80 0.13 17.97
CA GLY A 523 -8.68 1.28 17.74
C GLY A 523 -9.00 1.46 16.26
N TYR A 524 -10.29 1.52 15.93
CA TYR A 524 -10.79 1.73 14.57
C TYR A 524 -11.63 3.01 14.52
N LEU A 525 -11.30 3.89 13.58
CA LEU A 525 -12.07 5.08 13.25
C LEU A 525 -13.00 4.80 12.03
N GLU A 526 -13.63 5.82 11.44
CA GLU A 526 -14.56 5.67 10.30
C GLU A 526 -13.93 5.03 9.05
N ASP A 527 -14.53 3.94 8.55
CA ASP A 527 -14.06 3.11 7.42
C ASP A 527 -12.82 2.22 7.71
N MET A 528 -12.35 2.15 8.97
CA MET A 528 -11.11 1.43 9.29
C MET A 528 -11.44 -0.05 9.41
N LYS A 529 -10.70 -0.92 8.73
CA LYS A 529 -10.99 -2.35 8.74
C LYS A 529 -9.73 -3.18 8.67
N ILE A 530 -9.85 -4.42 9.14
CA ILE A 530 -8.86 -5.47 8.94
C ILE A 530 -9.45 -6.52 8.00
N GLY A 531 -8.67 -6.92 7.01
CA GLY A 531 -9.07 -7.97 6.07
C GLY A 531 -9.08 -9.35 6.73
N TYR A 532 -9.18 -10.39 5.90
CA TYR A 532 -8.94 -11.75 6.39
C TYR A 532 -7.52 -11.88 6.93
N HIS A 533 -7.41 -12.36 8.15
CA HIS A 533 -6.18 -12.67 8.86
C HIS A 533 -6.40 -13.86 9.79
N ASP A 534 -5.32 -14.37 10.36
CA ASP A 534 -5.35 -15.48 11.30
C ASP A 534 -4.34 -15.27 12.42
N ASP A 535 -4.57 -15.97 13.53
CA ASP A 535 -3.67 -16.01 14.68
C ASP A 535 -2.95 -17.37 14.72
N GLY A 536 -2.50 -17.88 13.57
CA GLY A 536 -1.93 -19.23 13.43
C GLY A 536 -0.46 -19.36 13.85
N GLU A 537 0.09 -18.42 14.61
CA GLU A 537 1.48 -18.46 15.09
C GLU A 537 1.71 -19.59 16.10
N SER A 538 2.84 -20.27 16.00
CA SER A 538 3.16 -21.43 16.86
C SER A 538 3.34 -21.08 18.34
N SER A 539 3.65 -19.81 18.65
CA SER A 539 3.80 -19.29 20.01
C SER A 539 2.46 -19.02 20.71
N LEU A 540 1.34 -19.08 19.97
CA LEU A 540 0.03 -18.80 20.52
C LEU A 540 -0.60 -20.05 21.17
N GLY A 541 -1.26 -19.85 22.30
CA GLY A 541 -2.08 -20.85 22.98
C GLY A 541 -3.43 -21.07 22.29
N PRO A 542 -4.22 -22.05 22.76
CA PRO A 542 -5.45 -22.46 22.07
C PRO A 542 -6.59 -21.44 22.16
N THR A 543 -6.52 -20.46 23.07
CA THR A 543 -7.64 -19.57 23.40
C THR A 543 -7.35 -18.12 23.07
N ILE A 544 -8.29 -17.49 22.35
CA ILE A 544 -8.28 -16.06 22.03
C ILE A 544 -9.64 -15.51 22.42
N ALA A 545 -9.67 -14.51 23.29
CA ALA A 545 -10.90 -13.83 23.67
C ALA A 545 -10.88 -12.39 23.18
N THR A 546 -11.97 -11.89 22.63
CA THR A 546 -12.09 -10.50 22.15
C THR A 546 -13.32 -9.82 22.71
N LEU A 547 -13.16 -8.62 23.27
CA LEU A 547 -14.22 -7.72 23.71
C LEU A 547 -14.42 -6.64 22.65
N SER A 548 -15.66 -6.42 22.23
CA SER A 548 -16.03 -5.41 21.24
C SER A 548 -16.73 -4.23 21.88
N LEU A 549 -16.25 -3.00 21.64
CA LEU A 549 -16.82 -1.76 22.17
C LEU A 549 -17.08 -0.74 21.07
N GLY A 550 -18.17 0.03 21.17
CA GLY A 550 -18.58 1.02 20.17
C GLY A 550 -19.39 0.43 19.02
N ALA A 551 -19.05 0.82 17.79
CA ALA A 551 -19.81 0.46 16.60
C ALA A 551 -19.89 -1.06 16.37
N LYS A 552 -21.08 -1.49 15.92
CA LYS A 552 -21.36 -2.86 15.50
C LYS A 552 -20.48 -3.29 14.34
N SER A 553 -20.21 -4.58 14.26
CA SER A 553 -19.37 -5.19 13.23
C SER A 553 -19.89 -6.56 12.80
N THR A 554 -19.64 -6.93 11.56
CA THR A 554 -19.84 -8.29 11.06
C THR A 554 -18.51 -9.03 11.06
N MET A 555 -18.43 -10.13 11.82
CA MET A 555 -17.29 -11.05 11.79
C MET A 555 -17.61 -12.23 10.86
N LEU A 556 -16.68 -12.52 9.95
CA LEU A 556 -16.78 -13.62 8.99
C LEU A 556 -15.61 -14.58 9.19
N ILE A 557 -15.89 -15.88 9.20
CA ILE A 557 -14.87 -16.92 9.40
C ILE A 557 -14.93 -17.88 8.23
N ARG A 558 -13.76 -18.21 7.67
CA ARG A 558 -13.63 -19.11 6.53
C ARG A 558 -12.39 -19.98 6.65
N MET A 559 -12.39 -21.11 5.97
CA MET A 559 -11.22 -21.99 5.88
C MET A 559 -10.13 -21.32 5.04
N LYS A 560 -8.86 -21.39 5.46
CA LYS A 560 -7.76 -20.81 4.67
C LYS A 560 -7.65 -21.54 3.32
N TYR A 561 -7.28 -20.79 2.27
CA TYR A 561 -7.12 -21.28 0.90
C TYR A 561 -6.47 -22.66 0.82
N LYS A 562 -5.32 -22.81 1.50
CA LYS A 562 -4.50 -24.02 1.39
C LYS A 562 -5.18 -25.27 1.95
N TYR A 563 -5.96 -25.14 3.02
CA TYR A 563 -6.69 -26.26 3.62
C TYR A 563 -7.99 -26.55 2.86
N TYR A 564 -8.65 -25.50 2.38
CA TYR A 564 -9.83 -25.62 1.53
C TYR A 564 -9.53 -26.42 0.27
N HIS A 565 -8.47 -26.08 -0.46
CA HIS A 565 -8.09 -26.78 -1.68
C HIS A 565 -7.20 -28.03 -1.46
N GLY A 566 -6.50 -28.11 -0.33
CA GLY A 566 -5.50 -29.16 -0.07
C GLY A 566 -4.12 -28.88 -0.68
N TYR A 567 -3.91 -27.70 -1.27
CA TYR A 567 -2.65 -27.26 -1.86
C TYR A 567 -2.46 -25.74 -1.73
N SER A 568 -1.20 -25.29 -1.74
CA SER A 568 -0.86 -23.87 -1.66
C SER A 568 -1.20 -23.10 -2.94
N LYS A 569 -1.21 -21.76 -2.92
CA LYS A 569 -1.40 -20.94 -4.14
C LYS A 569 -0.35 -21.23 -5.23
N ALA A 570 0.83 -21.74 -4.86
CA ALA A 570 1.86 -22.25 -5.76
C ALA A 570 1.61 -23.69 -6.26
N LYS A 571 0.40 -24.23 -6.06
CA LYS A 571 -0.01 -25.60 -6.39
C LYS A 571 0.84 -26.70 -5.76
N LYS A 572 1.52 -26.41 -4.63
CA LYS A 572 2.25 -27.42 -3.86
C LYS A 572 1.28 -28.12 -2.89
N LEU A 573 1.24 -29.44 -2.91
CA LEU A 573 0.45 -30.22 -1.96
C LEU A 573 0.92 -29.96 -0.52
N LEU A 574 -0.03 -30.02 0.41
CA LEU A 574 0.27 -29.97 1.83
C LEU A 574 0.87 -31.30 2.31
N SER A 575 1.91 -31.22 3.15
CA SER A 575 2.49 -32.37 3.86
C SER A 575 1.44 -33.00 4.78
N GLU A 576 0.82 -32.18 5.61
CA GLU A 576 -0.34 -32.54 6.41
C GLU A 576 -1.62 -32.10 5.71
N ASP A 577 -2.36 -33.07 5.19
CA ASP A 577 -3.72 -32.85 4.68
C ASP A 577 -4.75 -33.29 5.73
N PRO A 578 -5.33 -32.34 6.50
CA PRO A 578 -6.28 -32.65 7.56
C PRO A 578 -7.68 -33.03 7.04
N VAL A 579 -7.99 -32.78 5.76
CA VAL A 579 -9.30 -33.08 5.13
C VAL A 579 -10.49 -32.65 6.01
N LEU A 580 -10.61 -31.33 6.22
CA LEU A 580 -11.62 -30.73 7.08
C LEU A 580 -13.02 -30.76 6.44
N LEU A 581 -14.06 -30.89 7.26
CA LEU A 581 -15.44 -30.81 6.78
C LEU A 581 -15.68 -29.48 6.05
N GLY A 582 -16.30 -29.55 4.87
CA GLY A 582 -16.56 -28.38 4.02
C GLY A 582 -15.40 -27.95 3.12
N CYS A 583 -14.24 -28.64 3.15
CA CYS A 583 -13.18 -28.41 2.17
C CYS A 583 -13.59 -28.84 0.75
N GLU A 584 -12.91 -28.31 -0.26
CA GLU A 584 -13.17 -28.67 -1.65
C GLU A 584 -12.87 -30.16 -1.88
N ASN A 585 -13.81 -30.85 -2.55
CA ASN A 585 -13.76 -32.30 -2.79
C ASN A 585 -13.66 -33.14 -1.51
N TYR A 586 -14.26 -32.69 -0.41
CA TYR A 586 -14.21 -33.35 0.90
C TYR A 586 -14.43 -34.86 0.84
N ALA A 587 -15.52 -35.34 0.23
CA ALA A 587 -15.84 -36.78 0.18
C ALA A 587 -14.73 -37.61 -0.45
N LYS A 588 -14.23 -37.17 -1.62
CA LYS A 588 -13.13 -37.85 -2.33
C LYS A 588 -11.82 -37.81 -1.53
N ARG A 589 -11.47 -36.66 -0.96
CA ARG A 589 -10.26 -36.52 -0.14
C ARG A 589 -10.32 -37.38 1.12
N ARG A 590 -11.50 -37.50 1.73
CA ARG A 590 -11.73 -38.34 2.92
C ARG A 590 -11.52 -39.80 2.58
N GLU A 591 -12.12 -40.28 1.49
CA GLU A 591 -11.94 -41.66 1.01
C GLU A 591 -10.47 -41.97 0.69
N LEU A 592 -9.77 -41.05 0.03
CA LEU A 592 -8.33 -41.21 -0.24
C LEU A 592 -7.53 -41.26 1.07
N LYS A 593 -7.86 -40.39 2.04
CA LYS A 593 -7.19 -40.36 3.33
C LYS A 593 -7.42 -41.66 4.12
N GLU A 594 -8.64 -42.20 4.09
CA GLU A 594 -8.99 -43.49 4.69
C GLU A 594 -8.20 -44.64 4.04
N LYS A 595 -8.02 -44.64 2.71
CA LYS A 595 -7.20 -45.65 2.01
C LYS A 595 -5.72 -45.60 2.43
N VAL A 596 -5.13 -44.41 2.59
CA VAL A 596 -3.75 -44.26 3.10
C VAL A 596 -3.63 -44.75 4.53
N LEU A 597 -4.54 -44.31 5.40
CA LEU A 597 -4.52 -44.69 6.82
C LEU A 597 -4.74 -46.20 6.99
N GLY A 598 -5.54 -46.82 6.10
CA GLY A 598 -5.75 -48.27 6.05
C GLY A 598 -4.66 -49.04 5.31
N GLY A 599 -3.56 -48.39 4.88
CA GLY A 599 -2.43 -49.03 4.20
C GLY A 599 -2.73 -49.61 2.81
N ARG A 600 -3.88 -49.22 2.20
CA ARG A 600 -4.29 -49.71 0.88
C ARG A 600 -3.56 -49.02 -0.27
N ILE A 601 -3.10 -47.81 -0.03
CA ILE A 601 -2.27 -47.01 -0.94
C ILE A 601 -1.16 -46.37 -0.12
N ASP A 602 -0.01 -46.16 -0.72
CA ASP A 602 1.10 -45.48 -0.05
C ASP A 602 0.99 -43.95 -0.15
N ARG A 603 1.98 -43.24 0.39
CA ARG A 603 1.99 -41.78 0.39
C ARG A 603 2.22 -41.19 -1.00
N GLU A 604 2.99 -41.88 -1.85
CA GLU A 604 3.30 -41.41 -3.20
C GLU A 604 2.07 -41.50 -4.09
N GLU A 605 1.36 -42.63 -4.03
CA GLU A 605 0.09 -42.88 -4.71
C GLU A 605 -0.99 -41.90 -4.23
N TYR A 606 -1.07 -41.61 -2.93
CA TYR A 606 -1.97 -40.59 -2.40
C TYR A 606 -1.72 -39.20 -3.00
N ASP A 607 -0.47 -38.78 -3.05
CA ASP A 607 -0.10 -37.46 -3.56
C ASP A 607 -0.23 -37.40 -5.10
N GLU A 608 -0.06 -38.51 -5.81
CA GLU A 608 -0.38 -38.62 -7.25
C GLU A 608 -1.88 -38.42 -7.51
N LEU A 609 -2.74 -39.16 -6.81
CA LEU A 609 -4.21 -39.07 -6.96
C LEU A 609 -4.75 -37.67 -6.61
N ARG A 610 -4.09 -36.95 -5.69
CA ARG A 610 -4.40 -35.54 -5.39
C ARG A 610 -3.94 -34.61 -6.52
N ARG A 611 -2.75 -34.83 -7.09
CA ARG A 611 -2.23 -34.05 -8.22
C ARG A 611 -3.10 -34.16 -9.46
N GLU A 612 -3.63 -35.34 -9.76
CA GLU A 612 -4.56 -35.54 -10.89
C GLU A 612 -5.77 -34.62 -10.79
N GLY A 613 -6.34 -34.47 -9.60
CA GLY A 613 -7.46 -33.57 -9.33
C GLY A 613 -7.14 -32.10 -9.58
N ILE A 614 -5.88 -31.69 -9.35
CA ILE A 614 -5.39 -30.33 -9.58
C ILE A 614 -5.19 -30.08 -11.08
N MET A 615 -4.61 -31.03 -11.80
CA MET A 615 -4.25 -30.89 -13.22
C MET A 615 -5.45 -30.94 -14.16
N ARG A 616 -6.52 -31.68 -13.81
CA ARG A 616 -7.76 -31.73 -14.60
C ARG A 616 -8.51 -30.39 -14.65
N LYS A 617 -8.34 -29.52 -13.66
CA LYS A 617 -8.80 -28.11 -13.70
C LYS A 617 -7.78 -27.26 -14.47
N GLY A 618 -7.68 -27.49 -15.78
CA GLY A 618 -6.78 -26.76 -16.67
C GLY A 618 -7.08 -25.26 -16.72
N ASN A 619 -6.02 -24.45 -16.63
CA ASN A 619 -5.78 -23.06 -17.10
C ASN A 619 -6.86 -21.94 -17.06
N ASN A 620 -8.10 -22.17 -16.65
CA ASN A 620 -9.11 -21.11 -16.50
C ASN A 620 -9.56 -21.00 -15.04
N GLY A 621 -8.88 -20.13 -14.29
CA GLY A 621 -9.25 -19.71 -12.94
C GLY A 621 -8.57 -20.50 -11.83
N GLY A 622 -7.65 -19.85 -11.09
CA GLY A 622 -7.30 -20.35 -9.75
C GLY A 622 -8.58 -20.46 -8.93
N GLY A 623 -8.75 -21.55 -8.18
CA GLY A 623 -9.91 -21.72 -7.30
C GLY A 623 -10.13 -20.46 -6.46
N GLY A 624 -11.38 -20.02 -6.32
CA GLY A 624 -11.71 -18.88 -5.47
C GLY A 624 -11.37 -19.17 -4.00
N GLU A 625 -11.27 -18.12 -3.18
CA GLU A 625 -11.16 -18.31 -1.73
C GLU A 625 -12.36 -19.09 -1.18
N ALA A 626 -12.19 -19.77 -0.05
CA ALA A 626 -13.30 -20.47 0.60
C ALA A 626 -14.45 -19.49 0.92
N THR A 627 -15.69 -19.94 0.74
CA THR A 627 -16.85 -19.18 1.20
C THR A 627 -16.87 -19.14 2.73
N PRO A 628 -17.23 -18.01 3.36
CA PRO A 628 -17.34 -17.95 4.81
C PRO A 628 -18.40 -18.94 5.32
N CYS A 629 -18.06 -19.70 6.35
CA CYS A 629 -18.93 -20.71 6.94
C CYS A 629 -19.65 -20.21 8.20
N ILE A 630 -19.09 -19.20 8.88
CA ILE A 630 -19.73 -18.54 10.02
C ILE A 630 -19.79 -17.04 9.71
N LYS A 631 -20.96 -16.47 9.99
CA LYS A 631 -21.20 -15.03 10.02
C LYS A 631 -21.85 -14.71 11.36
N MET A 632 -21.23 -13.81 12.11
CA MET A 632 -21.79 -13.32 13.37
C MET A 632 -21.74 -11.79 13.41
N GLU A 633 -22.70 -11.23 14.11
CA GLU A 633 -22.75 -9.80 14.40
C GLU A 633 -22.18 -9.59 15.80
N VAL A 634 -21.12 -8.78 15.90
CA VAL A 634 -20.46 -8.46 17.15
C VAL A 634 -20.75 -7.00 17.46
N SER A 635 -21.44 -6.75 18.56
CA SER A 635 -21.87 -5.41 18.94
C SER A 635 -21.23 -4.95 20.25
N HIS A 636 -21.58 -3.75 20.69
CA HIS A 636 -21.09 -3.19 21.95
C HIS A 636 -21.35 -4.14 23.14
N GLY A 637 -20.27 -4.42 23.88
CA GLY A 637 -20.25 -5.27 25.07
C GLY A 637 -20.05 -6.75 24.82
N ASP A 638 -20.09 -7.19 23.55
CA ASP A 638 -19.98 -8.61 23.23
C ASP A 638 -18.56 -9.14 23.47
N LEU A 639 -18.51 -10.39 23.93
CA LEU A 639 -17.29 -11.16 24.05
C LEU A 639 -17.33 -12.32 23.05
N VAL A 640 -16.26 -12.51 22.29
CA VAL A 640 -16.09 -13.63 21.36
C VAL A 640 -14.84 -14.39 21.75
N VAL A 641 -14.98 -15.67 22.08
CA VAL A 641 -13.88 -16.56 22.45
C VAL A 641 -13.72 -17.66 21.42
N MET A 642 -12.57 -17.68 20.77
CA MET A 642 -12.14 -18.72 19.83
C MET A 642 -11.23 -19.69 20.59
N HIS A 643 -11.63 -20.96 20.68
CA HIS A 643 -10.90 -21.97 21.44
C HIS A 643 -10.60 -23.22 20.60
N GLY A 644 -9.33 -23.62 20.59
CA GLY A 644 -8.76 -24.76 19.88
C GLY A 644 -7.68 -24.33 18.88
N GLU A 645 -6.47 -24.90 18.99
CA GLU A 645 -5.34 -24.57 18.10
C GLU A 645 -5.67 -24.82 16.61
N GLY A 646 -6.51 -25.82 16.33
CA GLY A 646 -6.97 -26.12 14.97
C GLY A 646 -7.70 -24.95 14.32
N LEU A 647 -8.46 -24.17 15.10
CA LEU A 647 -9.22 -23.03 14.58
C LEU A 647 -8.28 -21.96 14.04
N GLN A 648 -7.27 -21.61 14.83
CA GLN A 648 -6.23 -20.64 14.47
C GLN A 648 -5.36 -21.14 13.31
N ARG A 649 -5.04 -22.43 13.29
CA ARG A 649 -4.23 -23.06 12.24
C ARG A 649 -4.97 -23.10 10.90
N PHE A 650 -6.24 -23.51 10.89
CA PHE A 650 -6.96 -23.89 9.66
C PHE A 650 -7.91 -22.82 9.12
N PHE A 651 -8.39 -21.90 9.96
CA PHE A 651 -9.35 -20.87 9.59
C PHE A 651 -8.74 -19.48 9.70
N GLU A 652 -9.28 -18.55 8.92
CA GLU A 652 -8.99 -17.12 8.97
C GLU A 652 -10.30 -16.37 9.13
N HIS A 653 -10.22 -15.17 9.69
CA HIS A 653 -11.38 -14.36 9.99
C HIS A 653 -11.18 -12.91 9.55
N SER A 654 -12.28 -12.21 9.31
CA SER A 654 -12.29 -10.78 9.00
C SER A 654 -13.39 -10.09 9.78
N VAL A 655 -13.17 -8.82 10.12
CA VAL A 655 -14.17 -8.01 10.81
C VAL A 655 -14.47 -6.77 9.97
N ILE A 656 -15.74 -6.62 9.62
CA ILE A 656 -16.27 -5.53 8.80
C ILE A 656 -17.09 -4.62 9.72
N PRO A 657 -16.55 -3.48 10.16
CA PRO A 657 -17.26 -2.58 11.06
C PRO A 657 -18.22 -1.63 10.33
N ASP A 658 -19.22 -1.13 11.05
CA ASP A 658 -20.22 -0.16 10.58
C ASP A 658 -19.66 1.26 10.42
N LYS A 659 -18.42 1.38 9.94
CA LYS A 659 -17.75 2.62 9.57
C LYS A 659 -17.79 3.73 10.64
N LYS A 660 -17.78 3.36 11.92
CA LYS A 660 -17.74 4.30 13.05
C LYS A 660 -16.69 3.88 14.07
N LEU A 661 -16.47 4.73 15.08
CA LEU A 661 -15.51 4.45 16.15
C LEU A 661 -15.85 3.14 16.88
N ARG A 662 -14.84 2.27 17.00
CA ARG A 662 -14.90 1.06 17.82
C ARG A 662 -13.53 0.68 18.35
N PHE A 663 -13.55 -0.07 19.44
CA PHE A 663 -12.36 -0.73 19.99
C PHE A 663 -12.58 -2.24 19.99
N ALA A 664 -11.51 -2.98 19.74
CA ALA A 664 -11.45 -4.42 19.97
C ALA A 664 -10.29 -4.71 20.92
N LEU A 665 -10.58 -5.36 22.04
CA LEU A 665 -9.58 -5.76 23.02
C LEU A 665 -9.48 -7.28 22.97
N THR A 666 -8.35 -7.79 22.51
CA THR A 666 -8.11 -9.21 22.31
C THR A 666 -7.08 -9.69 23.31
N ALA A 667 -7.45 -10.64 24.16
CA ALA A 667 -6.55 -11.29 25.10
C ALA A 667 -6.14 -12.68 24.60
N ARG A 668 -4.87 -13.01 24.81
CA ARG A 668 -4.25 -14.24 24.35
C ARG A 668 -3.38 -14.85 25.44
N TYR A 669 -3.14 -16.16 25.33
CA TYR A 669 -2.06 -16.83 26.04
C TYR A 669 -0.89 -17.04 25.09
N ILE A 670 0.23 -16.38 25.34
CA ILE A 670 1.49 -16.58 24.63
C ILE A 670 2.33 -17.58 25.42
N LYS A 671 2.77 -18.65 24.74
CA LYS A 671 3.61 -19.71 25.31
C LYS A 671 4.96 -19.14 25.74
N PRO A 672 5.29 -19.08 27.05
CA PRO A 672 6.52 -18.46 27.53
C PRO A 672 7.80 -19.07 26.94
N GLU A 673 7.80 -20.37 26.68
CA GLU A 673 8.90 -21.11 26.06
C GLU A 673 9.23 -20.67 24.63
N CYS A 674 8.35 -19.90 23.99
CA CYS A 674 8.53 -19.33 22.65
C CYS A 674 9.02 -17.88 22.66
N VAL A 675 9.27 -17.29 23.84
CA VAL A 675 9.76 -15.91 23.99
C VAL A 675 11.25 -15.96 24.34
N GLU A 676 12.10 -15.46 23.44
CA GLU A 676 13.57 -15.54 23.56
C GLU A 676 14.14 -14.62 24.65
N ASP A 677 13.48 -13.48 24.91
CA ASP A 677 13.94 -12.48 25.88
C ASP A 677 13.20 -12.64 27.23
N VAL A 678 13.96 -12.97 28.28
CA VAL A 678 13.44 -13.15 29.65
C VAL A 678 12.84 -11.84 30.21
N GLY A 679 13.38 -10.68 29.85
CA GLY A 679 12.83 -9.39 30.29
C GLY A 679 11.45 -9.09 29.72
N GLU A 680 11.15 -9.61 28.52
CA GLU A 680 9.83 -9.51 27.90
C GLU A 680 8.81 -10.46 28.56
N VAL A 681 9.25 -11.58 29.15
CA VAL A 681 8.38 -12.49 29.90
C VAL A 681 7.79 -11.81 31.14
N GLU A 682 8.58 -10.95 31.80
CA GLU A 682 8.14 -10.20 32.98
C GLU A 682 6.97 -9.27 32.66
N LYS A 683 6.90 -8.71 31.44
CA LYS A 683 5.79 -7.84 31.03
C LYS A 683 4.44 -8.54 31.08
N GLY A 684 4.43 -9.84 30.78
CA GLY A 684 3.24 -10.70 30.78
C GLY A 684 2.78 -11.17 32.16
N LYS A 685 3.56 -10.92 33.23
CA LYS A 685 3.12 -11.27 34.58
C LYS A 685 1.95 -10.38 34.98
N LEU A 686 0.82 -11.03 35.25
CA LEU A 686 -0.41 -10.36 35.62
C LEU A 686 -0.94 -10.97 36.92
N ASP A 687 -0.87 -10.19 38.00
CA ASP A 687 -1.71 -10.39 39.18
C ASP A 687 -2.93 -9.49 39.03
N LEU A 688 -4.06 -10.06 38.62
CA LEU A 688 -5.29 -9.33 38.30
C LEU A 688 -5.94 -8.68 39.53
N GLY A 689 -5.37 -8.80 40.74
CA GLY A 689 -5.94 -8.22 41.96
C GLY A 689 -7.36 -8.72 42.23
N LYS A 690 -7.97 -8.34 43.35
CA LYS A 690 -9.39 -8.66 43.59
C LYS A 690 -10.33 -7.68 42.89
N GLU A 691 -9.85 -6.46 42.64
CA GLU A 691 -10.68 -5.38 42.08
C GLU A 691 -10.98 -5.54 40.58
N TRP A 692 -10.16 -6.27 39.81
CA TRP A 692 -10.33 -6.42 38.37
C TRP A 692 -10.95 -7.76 37.98
N VAL A 693 -11.23 -8.64 38.96
CA VAL A 693 -11.91 -9.92 38.72
C VAL A 693 -13.35 -9.66 38.27
N TYR A 694 -13.72 -10.29 37.16
CA TYR A 694 -15.07 -10.27 36.63
C TYR A 694 -15.72 -11.65 36.81
N ASP A 695 -16.98 -11.68 37.25
CA ASP A 695 -17.72 -12.91 37.54
C ASP A 695 -18.84 -13.20 36.51
N GLY A 696 -19.00 -12.34 35.51
CA GLY A 696 -20.11 -12.41 34.55
C GLY A 696 -21.36 -11.64 34.98
N LYS A 697 -21.39 -11.13 36.21
CA LYS A 697 -22.52 -10.40 36.81
C LYS A 697 -22.14 -8.95 37.17
#